data_AF-A0AAD7JWW2-F1
#
_entry.id   AF-A0AAD7JWW2-F1
#
_cell.length_a   1.000
_cell.length_b   1.000
_cell.length_c   1.000
_cell.angle_alpha   90.00
_cell.angle_beta   90.00
_cell.angle_gamma   90.00
#
_symmetry.space_group_name_H-M   'P 1'
#
loop_
_entity.id
_entity.type
_entity.pdbx_description
1 polymer ?
#
loop_
_entity_poly.entity_id
_entity_poly.type
_entity_poly.pdbx_seq_one_letter_code
_entity_poly.pdbx_strand_id
1 'polypeptide(L)'
;MPYKPLAELDVVKLENASKVLCGGKTLAFWYPLFYYWAPGNLDDDCQKIVLVVGPLTALMESQAIGLAQKGVPAVAISSTSENPNLLLKEAENKYRVALISPEMATSSKFHSTVLSSDLFCNNIISLVIDEAHCISEWGGDDFRPEFSNLSVLLTRMPSGVPVVIGSATMPEDVILDILRKLRMRVNCARVAVSNEKPNVALSVRILQHPQDTFADLMTLFRRDIHGPEDFEQSLIYVEGRITGEKIQDFLRRNTPDEIAEQAFVFYHRHIDEKEKQLIQNAINDGSLRGVAATDALGMGMDFKRIMRVILWLSPQSFLSLVQKIGQCGRAAELLGEAILYITSASYMQYEIELDILKEQLEDEDEDTGVLPDQEPETLVEGKQMDREAAIEEEEELRDRRYLLEYIVTKRCRRIPWNKFFGNDNKLALPYPALPGTRCCDNCEPHLFPVETVRLTGGSRLKTGRRQQAKTSEEVSDAVKVMLLTLRDDIARREWPDQHTLTGKNFMSNLVVEALAARARKITSLEVLAQTVRWIWAEKFGSEIVTAIQHCLVDFPDLEQLAREEQVREKAFAALQALAEKDLRKKLTLVFDGCYDAILAETITRRGKSVKRCQVFLTLPKKNIYPDYYELIKEPISMPKIRDFSHSKLIRSTAEYSALWHRMFTNA
;
A
#
# COMPACT_ATOMS: atom_id res chain seq x y z
N MET A 1 15.89 -41.99 26.14
CA MET A 1 17.17 -41.67 26.84
C MET A 1 16.90 -40.54 27.83
N PRO A 2 17.62 -40.44 28.96
CA PRO A 2 17.45 -39.32 29.88
C PRO A 2 17.99 -38.03 29.25
N TYR A 3 17.31 -36.91 29.50
CA TYR A 3 17.69 -35.59 29.00
C TYR A 3 19.06 -35.18 29.56
N LYS A 4 20.00 -34.78 28.69
CA LYS A 4 21.19 -34.03 29.14
C LYS A 4 20.78 -32.61 29.57
N PRO A 5 21.27 -32.08 30.71
CA PRO A 5 20.97 -30.72 31.13
C PRO A 5 21.47 -29.67 30.14
N LEU A 6 20.72 -28.55 30.03
CA LEU A 6 21.06 -27.39 29.20
C LEU A 6 22.46 -26.80 29.45
N ALA A 7 23.07 -27.08 30.60
CA ALA A 7 24.37 -26.52 31.00
C ALA A 7 25.59 -27.03 30.20
N GLU A 8 25.46 -28.10 29.40
CA GLU A 8 26.57 -28.65 28.59
C GLU A 8 26.61 -28.12 27.14
N LEU A 9 25.63 -27.31 26.72
CA LEU A 9 25.66 -26.64 25.42
C LEU A 9 26.33 -25.28 25.55
N ASP A 10 27.53 -25.14 24.99
CA ASP A 10 28.31 -23.90 24.94
C ASP A 10 27.42 -22.68 24.64
N VAL A 11 27.39 -21.73 25.57
CA VAL A 11 26.65 -20.46 25.41
C VAL A 11 27.10 -19.71 24.15
N VAL A 12 28.39 -19.79 23.81
CA VAL A 12 28.98 -19.22 22.58
C VAL A 12 28.42 -19.88 21.30
N LYS A 13 28.01 -21.15 21.34
CA LYS A 13 27.37 -21.84 20.20
C LYS A 13 25.91 -21.42 20.06
N LEU A 14 25.22 -21.15 21.17
CA LEU A 14 23.86 -20.57 21.16
C LEU A 14 23.85 -19.11 20.71
N GLU A 15 24.85 -18.29 21.05
CA GLU A 15 24.99 -16.92 20.53
C GLU A 15 25.26 -16.88 19.02
N ASN A 16 26.02 -17.85 18.50
CA ASN A 16 26.17 -17.99 17.05
C ASN A 16 24.84 -18.48 16.43
N ALA A 17 24.13 -19.43 17.04
CA ALA A 17 22.82 -19.88 16.56
C ALA A 17 21.75 -18.77 16.57
N SER A 18 21.76 -17.86 17.55
CA SER A 18 20.81 -16.74 17.63
C SER A 18 21.12 -15.64 16.61
N LYS A 19 22.39 -15.33 16.36
CA LYS A 19 22.82 -14.47 15.23
C LYS A 19 22.46 -15.05 13.87
N VAL A 20 22.28 -16.37 13.80
CA VAL A 20 22.07 -17.13 12.56
C VAL A 20 20.59 -17.26 12.17
N LEU A 21 19.64 -16.93 13.04
CA LEU A 21 18.20 -17.11 12.79
C LEU A 21 17.37 -15.89 13.25
N CYS A 22 16.78 -15.17 12.29
CA CYS A 22 15.94 -14.01 12.58
C CYS A 22 14.60 -14.43 13.21
N GLY A 23 14.46 -14.25 14.52
CA GLY A 23 13.23 -14.53 15.28
C GLY A 23 13.30 -15.81 16.12
N GLY A 24 12.96 -15.71 17.40
CA GLY A 24 13.11 -16.80 18.37
C GLY A 24 12.33 -18.09 18.08
N LYS A 25 11.22 -18.02 17.31
CA LYS A 25 10.44 -19.18 16.87
C LYS A 25 11.32 -20.19 16.11
N THR A 26 12.09 -19.68 15.16
CA THR A 26 12.81 -20.48 14.18
C THR A 26 13.94 -21.28 14.83
N LEU A 27 14.57 -20.76 15.89
CA LEU A 27 15.55 -21.51 16.68
C LEU A 27 14.89 -22.72 17.38
N ALA A 28 13.66 -22.60 17.89
CA ALA A 28 12.96 -23.71 18.53
C ALA A 28 12.63 -24.85 17.54
N PHE A 29 12.36 -24.53 16.27
CA PHE A 29 12.13 -25.53 15.21
C PHE A 29 13.40 -26.34 14.90
N TRP A 30 14.56 -25.70 14.90
CA TRP A 30 15.83 -26.35 14.55
C TRP A 30 16.61 -26.90 15.76
N TYR A 31 16.28 -26.50 16.98
CA TYR A 31 16.96 -26.96 18.19
C TYR A 31 17.05 -28.51 18.30
N PRO A 32 16.00 -29.30 17.96
CA PRO A 32 16.09 -30.75 17.92
C PRO A 32 17.18 -31.28 16.96
N LEU A 33 17.42 -30.62 15.82
CA LEU A 33 18.48 -31.05 14.88
C LEU A 33 19.86 -31.01 15.54
N PHE A 34 20.16 -29.95 16.29
CA PHE A 34 21.46 -29.81 16.98
C PHE A 34 21.69 -30.87 18.06
N TYR A 35 20.63 -31.43 18.66
CA TYR A 35 20.76 -32.56 19.59
C TYR A 35 21.21 -33.85 18.88
N TYR A 36 20.73 -34.09 17.65
CA TYR A 36 21.15 -35.23 16.83
C TYR A 36 22.41 -34.96 15.98
N TRP A 37 22.96 -33.73 16.04
CA TRP A 37 24.06 -33.26 15.21
C TRP A 37 25.28 -32.88 16.08
N ALA A 38 26.06 -33.88 16.47
CA ALA A 38 27.36 -33.63 17.08
C ALA A 38 28.35 -33.09 16.02
N PRO A 39 29.12 -32.02 16.30
CA PRO A 39 30.14 -31.53 15.37
C PRO A 39 31.21 -32.60 15.13
N GLY A 40 31.42 -32.99 13.88
CA GLY A 40 32.31 -34.08 13.50
C GLY A 40 31.62 -35.43 13.25
N ASN A 41 30.35 -35.59 13.64
CA ASN A 41 29.51 -36.68 13.13
C ASN A 41 29.07 -36.35 11.70
N LEU A 42 29.98 -36.62 10.77
CA LEU A 42 29.68 -36.87 9.35
C LEU A 42 29.32 -38.36 9.16
N ASP A 43 28.64 -38.99 10.13
CA ASP A 43 28.05 -40.31 9.93
C ASP A 43 26.95 -40.17 8.86
N ASP A 44 27.25 -40.65 7.65
CA ASP A 44 26.31 -40.76 6.53
C ASP A 44 25.02 -41.54 6.92
N ASP A 45 25.12 -42.37 7.97
CA ASP A 45 24.03 -43.18 8.54
C ASP A 45 23.02 -42.40 9.41
N CYS A 46 23.42 -41.28 10.03
CA CYS A 46 22.51 -40.54 10.92
C CYS A 46 21.61 -39.61 10.12
N GLN A 47 20.55 -40.12 9.49
CA GLN A 47 19.71 -39.39 8.52
C GLN A 47 18.51 -38.64 9.12
N LYS A 48 18.64 -38.05 10.31
CA LYS A 48 17.54 -37.34 10.98
C LYS A 48 17.10 -36.05 10.25
N ILE A 49 15.79 -35.88 10.12
CA ILE A 49 15.12 -34.81 9.36
C ILE A 49 13.99 -34.13 10.18
N VAL A 50 13.88 -32.80 10.07
CA VAL A 50 12.69 -32.03 10.48
C VAL A 50 11.85 -31.75 9.24
N LEU A 51 10.56 -32.05 9.33
CA LEU A 51 9.57 -31.64 8.33
C LEU A 51 8.94 -30.32 8.77
N VAL A 52 8.81 -29.36 7.87
CA VAL A 52 8.15 -28.06 8.15
C VAL A 52 7.06 -27.80 7.13
N VAL A 53 5.82 -27.67 7.59
CA VAL A 53 4.72 -27.16 6.77
C VAL A 53 4.71 -25.65 6.88
N GLY A 54 4.81 -24.95 5.76
CA GLY A 54 4.81 -23.48 5.69
C GLY A 54 3.84 -22.94 4.64
N PRO A 55 3.21 -21.77 4.86
CA PRO A 55 2.09 -21.28 4.03
C PRO A 55 2.47 -20.90 2.61
N LEU A 56 3.71 -20.46 2.38
CA LEU A 56 4.10 -19.81 1.12
C LEU A 56 5.41 -20.38 0.58
N THR A 57 5.40 -20.77 -0.69
CA THR A 57 6.53 -21.36 -1.39
C THR A 57 7.78 -20.47 -1.34
N ALA A 58 7.63 -19.16 -1.58
CA ALA A 58 8.74 -18.21 -1.52
C ALA A 58 9.37 -18.10 -0.11
N LEU A 59 8.57 -18.20 0.97
CA LEU A 59 9.09 -18.25 2.33
C LEU A 59 9.91 -19.53 2.56
N MET A 60 9.39 -20.68 2.11
CA MET A 60 10.06 -21.96 2.25
C MET A 60 11.37 -22.03 1.46
N GLU A 61 11.38 -21.51 0.23
CA GLU A 61 12.59 -21.42 -0.61
C GLU A 61 13.64 -20.50 0.03
N SER A 62 13.24 -19.33 0.52
CA SER A 62 14.10 -18.40 1.26
C SER A 62 14.70 -19.05 2.52
N GLN A 63 13.88 -19.77 3.31
CA GLN A 63 14.34 -20.52 4.48
C GLN A 63 15.30 -21.66 4.09
N ALA A 64 15.03 -22.42 3.02
CA ALA A 64 15.89 -23.49 2.51
C ALA A 64 17.26 -22.96 2.04
N ILE A 65 17.27 -21.90 1.23
CA ILE A 65 18.50 -21.24 0.77
C ILE A 65 19.31 -20.71 1.97
N GLY A 66 18.62 -20.05 2.91
CA GLY A 66 19.24 -19.52 4.12
C GLY A 66 19.89 -20.61 4.97
N LEU A 67 19.23 -21.76 5.14
CA LEU A 67 19.76 -22.94 5.84
C LEU A 67 20.96 -23.57 5.10
N ALA A 68 20.86 -23.74 3.78
CA ALA A 68 21.94 -24.30 2.96
C ALA A 68 23.22 -23.44 3.01
N GLN A 69 23.09 -22.11 2.97
CA GLN A 69 24.20 -21.15 3.16
C GLN A 69 24.89 -21.29 4.54
N LYS A 70 24.20 -21.84 5.54
CA LYS A 70 24.72 -22.09 6.90
C LYS A 70 25.25 -23.51 7.08
N GLY A 71 25.34 -24.29 6.00
CA GLY A 71 25.77 -25.69 6.05
C GLY A 71 24.70 -26.67 6.56
N VAL A 72 23.43 -26.27 6.62
CA VAL A 72 22.30 -27.16 6.94
C VAL A 72 21.64 -27.59 5.63
N PRO A 73 21.76 -28.85 5.17
CA PRO A 73 21.10 -29.31 3.95
C PRO A 73 19.58 -29.16 4.07
N ALA A 74 18.98 -28.30 3.26
CA ALA A 74 17.55 -28.01 3.29
C ALA A 74 16.95 -27.96 1.88
N VAL A 75 15.68 -28.35 1.75
CA VAL A 75 14.93 -28.35 0.49
C VAL A 75 13.53 -27.78 0.69
N ALA A 76 13.04 -27.01 -0.28
CA ALA A 76 11.64 -26.61 -0.37
C ALA A 76 10.91 -27.48 -1.41
N ILE A 77 9.72 -27.98 -1.08
CA ILE A 77 8.95 -28.93 -1.89
C ILE A 77 7.49 -28.45 -1.96
N SER A 78 7.00 -28.19 -3.16
CA SER A 78 5.62 -27.78 -3.44
C SER A 78 5.00 -28.64 -4.53
N SER A 79 3.68 -28.52 -4.71
CA SER A 79 2.97 -29.08 -5.87
C SER A 79 3.49 -28.55 -7.22
N THR A 80 4.15 -27.39 -7.23
CA THR A 80 4.69 -26.68 -8.40
C THR A 80 6.17 -26.91 -8.66
N SER A 81 6.90 -27.62 -7.79
CA SER A 81 8.31 -27.97 -8.03
C SER A 81 8.47 -28.80 -9.32
N GLU A 82 9.63 -28.72 -9.99
CA GLU A 82 9.84 -29.44 -11.27
C GLU A 82 9.70 -30.96 -11.15
N ASN A 83 10.15 -31.54 -10.03
CA ASN A 83 10.06 -32.99 -9.79
C ASN A 83 9.87 -33.33 -8.30
N PRO A 84 8.67 -33.08 -7.74
CA PRO A 84 8.44 -33.18 -6.29
C PRO A 84 8.58 -34.62 -5.77
N ASN A 85 8.27 -35.63 -6.60
CA ASN A 85 8.45 -37.03 -6.22
C ASN A 85 9.93 -37.39 -6.05
N LEU A 86 10.82 -36.82 -6.86
CA LEU A 86 12.26 -37.01 -6.69
C LEU A 86 12.74 -36.27 -5.45
N LEU A 87 12.36 -35.00 -5.26
CA LEU A 87 12.72 -34.23 -4.07
C LEU A 87 12.26 -34.88 -2.77
N LEU A 88 11.06 -35.48 -2.73
CA LEU A 88 10.58 -36.24 -1.58
C LEU A 88 11.42 -37.49 -1.31
N LYS A 89 11.86 -38.24 -2.34
CA LYS A 89 12.76 -39.39 -2.15
C LYS A 89 14.16 -38.97 -1.70
N GLU A 90 14.64 -37.84 -2.22
CA GLU A 90 15.93 -37.28 -1.83
C GLU A 90 15.91 -36.68 -0.42
N ALA A 91 14.77 -36.17 0.06
CA ALA A 91 14.58 -35.64 1.40
C ALA A 91 15.07 -36.61 2.48
N GLU A 92 14.74 -37.91 2.36
CA GLU A 92 15.11 -38.97 3.31
C GLU A 92 16.63 -39.07 3.56
N ASN A 93 17.46 -38.85 2.53
CA ASN A 93 18.89 -39.18 2.55
C ASN A 93 19.81 -37.97 2.37
N LYS A 94 19.36 -36.89 1.71
CA LYS A 94 20.19 -35.73 1.35
C LYS A 94 19.92 -34.49 2.20
N TYR A 95 18.80 -34.41 2.91
CA TYR A 95 18.33 -33.19 3.54
C TYR A 95 18.01 -33.37 5.03
N ARG A 96 18.31 -32.35 5.83
CA ARG A 96 18.03 -32.24 7.27
C ARG A 96 16.74 -31.50 7.56
N VAL A 97 16.33 -30.65 6.62
CA VAL A 97 15.07 -29.91 6.67
C VAL A 97 14.36 -30.07 5.32
N ALA A 98 13.13 -30.56 5.34
CA ALA A 98 12.23 -30.48 4.20
C ALA A 98 11.08 -29.52 4.54
N LEU A 99 11.06 -28.38 3.85
CA LEU A 99 9.97 -27.42 3.90
C LEU A 99 8.94 -27.79 2.83
N ILE A 100 7.70 -28.02 3.21
CA ILE A 100 6.69 -28.69 2.39
C ILE A 100 5.41 -27.84 2.39
N SER A 101 4.84 -27.59 1.21
CA SER A 101 3.58 -26.84 1.12
C SER A 101 2.39 -27.66 1.67
N PRO A 102 1.31 -27.04 2.20
CA PRO A 102 0.18 -27.78 2.75
C PRO A 102 -0.47 -28.73 1.74
N GLU A 103 -0.54 -28.30 0.48
CA GLU A 103 -1.09 -29.08 -0.64
C GLU A 103 -0.20 -30.29 -0.98
N MET A 104 1.12 -30.18 -0.77
CA MET A 104 2.04 -31.31 -0.91
C MET A 104 1.96 -32.24 0.29
N ALA A 105 1.95 -31.71 1.52
CA ALA A 105 1.97 -32.49 2.76
C ALA A 105 0.70 -33.33 2.96
N THR A 106 -0.46 -32.83 2.50
CA THR A 106 -1.74 -33.57 2.51
C THR A 106 -1.89 -34.56 1.35
N SER A 107 -1.01 -34.50 0.33
CA SER A 107 -1.14 -35.28 -0.90
C SER A 107 -0.92 -36.79 -0.75
N SER A 108 -1.50 -37.56 -1.67
CA SER A 108 -1.23 -39.00 -1.79
C SER A 108 0.22 -39.32 -2.14
N LYS A 109 0.95 -38.38 -2.79
CA LYS A 109 2.38 -38.51 -3.14
C LYS A 109 3.26 -38.46 -1.89
N PHE A 110 2.98 -37.53 -0.98
CA PHE A 110 3.66 -37.44 0.30
C PHE A 110 3.39 -38.69 1.14
N HIS A 111 2.13 -39.15 1.22
CA HIS A 111 1.80 -40.40 1.91
C HIS A 111 2.56 -41.61 1.37
N SER A 112 2.57 -41.83 0.05
CA SER A 112 3.19 -43.01 -0.56
C SER A 112 4.73 -42.98 -0.59
N THR A 113 5.34 -41.80 -0.48
CA THR A 113 6.80 -41.64 -0.53
C THR A 113 7.42 -41.50 0.86
N VAL A 114 6.77 -40.75 1.75
CA VAL A 114 7.30 -40.42 3.09
C VAL A 114 6.65 -41.31 4.15
N LEU A 115 5.33 -41.21 4.32
CA LEU A 115 4.62 -41.88 5.42
C LEU A 115 4.54 -43.41 5.27
N SER A 116 4.76 -43.92 4.06
CA SER A 116 4.82 -45.36 3.75
C SER A 116 6.26 -45.94 3.77
N SER A 117 7.29 -45.12 4.04
CA SER A 117 8.66 -45.59 4.23
C SER A 117 8.96 -45.69 5.72
N ASP A 118 9.18 -46.91 6.23
CA ASP A 118 9.60 -47.12 7.62
C ASP A 118 10.92 -46.40 7.93
N LEU A 119 11.86 -46.36 6.96
CA LEU A 119 13.14 -45.67 7.12
C LEU A 119 12.93 -44.17 7.30
N PHE A 120 12.16 -43.53 6.43
CA PHE A 120 11.82 -42.11 6.53
C PHE A 120 11.09 -41.83 7.84
N CYS A 121 10.03 -42.57 8.16
CA CYS A 121 9.25 -42.39 9.37
C CYS A 121 10.10 -42.49 10.65
N ASN A 122 11.07 -43.40 10.71
CA ASN A 122 12.02 -43.51 11.82
C ASN A 122 13.06 -42.37 11.86
N ASN A 123 13.20 -41.60 10.79
CA ASN A 123 14.13 -40.48 10.66
C ASN A 123 13.50 -39.10 10.91
N ILE A 124 12.17 -38.97 10.85
CA ILE A 124 11.48 -37.73 11.20
C ILE A 124 11.59 -37.49 12.72
N ILE A 125 12.28 -36.42 13.11
CA ILE A 125 12.44 -36.05 14.53
C ILE A 125 11.41 -35.03 15.03
N SER A 126 10.75 -34.31 14.12
CA SER A 126 9.62 -33.42 14.42
C SER A 126 8.88 -33.04 13.14
N LEU A 127 7.58 -32.76 13.28
CA LEU A 127 6.78 -32.03 12.31
C LEU A 127 6.52 -30.62 12.86
N VAL A 128 6.94 -29.60 12.13
CA VAL A 128 6.67 -28.20 12.45
C VAL A 128 5.55 -27.70 11.54
N ILE A 129 4.64 -26.90 12.09
CA ILE A 129 3.69 -26.08 11.35
C ILE A 129 4.05 -24.62 11.65
N ASP A 130 4.65 -23.92 10.68
CA ASP A 130 5.02 -22.50 10.81
C ASP A 130 3.92 -21.60 10.25
N GLU A 131 3.83 -20.40 10.82
CA GLU A 131 2.73 -19.44 10.67
C GLU A 131 1.34 -20.09 10.74
N ALA A 132 1.14 -20.91 11.78
CA ALA A 132 -0.08 -21.67 12.00
C ALA A 132 -1.37 -20.83 12.13
N HIS A 133 -1.28 -19.50 12.29
CA HIS A 133 -2.43 -18.61 12.21
C HIS A 133 -3.17 -18.72 10.86
N CYS A 134 -2.47 -19.09 9.77
CA CYS A 134 -3.09 -19.35 8.46
C CYS A 134 -4.10 -20.52 8.47
N ILE A 135 -4.07 -21.43 9.47
CA ILE A 135 -5.11 -22.46 9.65
C ILE A 135 -6.44 -21.81 10.08
N SER A 136 -6.34 -20.75 10.87
CA SER A 136 -7.48 -19.95 11.27
C SER A 136 -7.91 -19.04 10.12
N GLU A 137 -7.04 -18.11 9.72
CA GLU A 137 -7.33 -17.07 8.72
C GLU A 137 -7.69 -17.59 7.31
N TRP A 138 -7.11 -18.70 6.84
CA TRP A 138 -7.27 -19.17 5.44
C TRP A 138 -7.83 -20.59 5.31
N GLY A 139 -8.07 -21.28 6.43
CA GLY A 139 -8.49 -22.68 6.45
C GLY A 139 -9.96 -22.92 6.08
N GLY A 140 -10.75 -21.85 5.93
CA GLY A 140 -12.10 -21.87 5.35
C GLY A 140 -12.09 -21.93 3.81
N ASP A 141 -13.20 -21.48 3.20
CA ASP A 141 -13.42 -21.59 1.75
C ASP A 141 -12.65 -20.55 0.90
N ASP A 142 -12.14 -19.46 1.50
CA ASP A 142 -11.75 -18.26 0.75
C ASP A 142 -10.29 -18.17 0.24
N PHE A 143 -9.35 -19.00 0.71
CA PHE A 143 -7.96 -18.90 0.21
C PHE A 143 -7.10 -20.17 0.16
N ARG A 144 -7.06 -21.02 1.20
CA ARG A 144 -6.27 -22.29 1.21
C ARG A 144 -6.91 -23.39 2.07
N PRO A 145 -7.96 -24.09 1.58
CA PRO A 145 -8.62 -25.18 2.32
C PRO A 145 -7.69 -26.38 2.63
N GLU A 146 -6.51 -26.48 2.01
CA GLU A 146 -5.52 -27.50 2.38
C GLU A 146 -4.96 -27.31 3.80
N PHE A 147 -5.07 -26.12 4.38
CA PHE A 147 -4.67 -25.86 5.77
C PHE A 147 -5.59 -26.51 6.81
N SER A 148 -6.93 -26.50 6.62
CA SER A 148 -7.87 -27.21 7.50
C SER A 148 -7.74 -28.74 7.36
N ASN A 149 -7.28 -29.21 6.20
CA ASN A 149 -6.96 -30.62 5.95
C ASN A 149 -5.67 -31.12 6.62
N LEU A 150 -4.88 -30.26 7.30
CA LEU A 150 -3.67 -30.71 8.02
C LEU A 150 -3.96 -31.68 9.18
N SER A 151 -5.18 -31.73 9.71
CA SER A 151 -5.61 -32.78 10.65
C SER A 151 -5.46 -34.21 10.06
N VAL A 152 -5.60 -34.37 8.74
CA VAL A 152 -5.38 -35.64 8.03
C VAL A 152 -3.90 -36.01 8.01
N LEU A 153 -3.00 -35.03 7.85
CA LEU A 153 -1.55 -35.24 7.98
C LEU A 153 -1.23 -35.72 9.40
N LEU A 154 -1.68 -34.99 10.43
CA LEU A 154 -1.41 -35.36 11.83
C LEU A 154 -1.92 -36.75 12.20
N THR A 155 -3.09 -37.14 11.69
CA THR A 155 -3.68 -38.48 11.90
C THR A 155 -2.84 -39.60 11.26
N ARG A 156 -2.04 -39.29 10.23
CA ARG A 156 -1.18 -40.24 9.51
C ARG A 156 0.28 -40.19 9.93
N MET A 157 0.70 -39.22 10.75
CA MET A 157 2.06 -39.14 11.26
C MET A 157 2.35 -40.31 12.22
N PRO A 158 3.59 -40.83 12.28
CA PRO A 158 3.96 -41.87 13.24
C PRO A 158 3.76 -41.38 14.68
N SER A 159 3.24 -42.26 15.55
CA SER A 159 2.73 -41.93 16.90
C SER A 159 3.79 -41.48 17.93
N GLY A 160 5.05 -41.35 17.53
CA GLY A 160 6.14 -40.81 18.33
C GLY A 160 6.73 -39.48 17.82
N VAL A 161 6.26 -38.95 16.69
CA VAL A 161 6.81 -37.70 16.12
C VAL A 161 6.22 -36.49 16.86
N PRO A 162 7.03 -35.63 17.51
CA PRO A 162 6.54 -34.43 18.16
C PRO A 162 6.11 -33.38 17.14
N VAL A 163 4.91 -32.85 17.31
CA VAL A 163 4.33 -31.77 16.49
C VAL A 163 4.60 -30.43 17.19
N VAL A 164 5.23 -29.50 16.49
CA VAL A 164 5.51 -28.13 16.96
C VAL A 164 4.68 -27.16 16.13
N ILE A 165 3.90 -26.31 16.80
CA ILE A 165 3.07 -25.29 16.16
C ILE A 165 3.65 -23.93 16.51
N GLY A 166 3.95 -23.11 15.50
CA GLY A 166 4.53 -21.79 15.69
C GLY A 166 3.85 -20.72 14.83
N SER A 167 3.68 -19.54 15.42
CA SER A 167 3.23 -18.32 14.74
C SER A 167 3.70 -17.11 15.56
N ALA A 168 3.94 -15.97 14.90
CA ALA A 168 4.33 -14.74 15.61
C ALA A 168 3.15 -14.06 16.32
N THR A 169 1.94 -14.28 15.81
CA THR A 169 0.69 -13.69 16.30
C THR A 169 -0.36 -14.78 16.39
N MET A 170 -0.73 -15.15 17.62
CA MET A 170 -1.91 -15.98 17.91
C MET A 170 -2.58 -15.42 19.18
N PRO A 171 -3.72 -14.76 19.02
CA PRO A 171 -4.73 -14.58 20.07
C PRO A 171 -5.24 -15.94 20.60
N GLU A 172 -5.87 -15.98 21.78
CA GLU A 172 -6.25 -17.26 22.42
C GLU A 172 -7.38 -17.98 21.67
N ASP A 173 -8.35 -17.23 21.17
CA ASP A 173 -9.35 -17.58 20.16
C ASP A 173 -8.73 -18.34 18.99
N VAL A 174 -7.76 -17.73 18.29
CA VAL A 174 -7.00 -18.36 17.20
C VAL A 174 -6.27 -19.64 17.65
N ILE A 175 -5.73 -19.71 18.88
CA ILE A 175 -5.10 -20.93 19.41
C ILE A 175 -6.15 -22.06 19.56
N LEU A 176 -7.34 -21.74 20.08
CA LEU A 176 -8.41 -22.71 20.27
C LEU A 176 -8.97 -23.21 18.93
N ASP A 177 -9.14 -22.33 17.95
CA ASP A 177 -9.51 -22.70 16.57
C ASP A 177 -8.46 -23.61 15.90
N ILE A 178 -7.16 -23.26 15.99
CA ILE A 178 -6.07 -24.12 15.48
C ILE A 178 -6.12 -25.51 16.13
N LEU A 179 -6.25 -25.60 17.47
CA LEU A 179 -6.32 -26.88 18.18
C LEU A 179 -7.56 -27.70 17.76
N ARG A 180 -8.71 -27.05 17.57
CA ARG A 180 -9.96 -27.65 17.06
C ARG A 180 -9.78 -28.17 15.63
N LYS A 181 -9.35 -27.33 14.69
CA LYS A 181 -9.12 -27.67 13.27
C LYS A 181 -8.09 -28.79 13.11
N LEU A 182 -7.01 -28.79 13.90
CA LEU A 182 -5.99 -29.85 13.92
C LEU A 182 -6.37 -31.09 14.74
N ARG A 183 -7.52 -31.08 15.44
CA ARG A 183 -8.00 -32.17 16.32
C ARG A 183 -7.00 -32.53 17.44
N MET A 184 -6.27 -31.54 17.94
CA MET A 184 -5.28 -31.69 19.00
C MET A 184 -5.91 -31.52 20.39
N ARG A 185 -5.39 -32.24 21.38
CA ARG A 185 -5.84 -32.10 22.77
C ARG A 185 -5.36 -30.76 23.35
N VAL A 186 -6.21 -30.12 24.15
CA VAL A 186 -5.92 -28.83 24.80
C VAL A 186 -4.65 -28.86 25.68
N ASN A 187 -4.33 -30.02 26.27
CA ASN A 187 -3.15 -30.26 27.09
C ASN A 187 -1.85 -30.42 26.26
N CYS A 188 -1.55 -29.43 25.42
CA CYS A 188 -0.26 -29.26 24.76
C CYS A 188 0.66 -28.39 25.63
N ALA A 189 1.96 -28.64 25.59
CA ALA A 189 2.93 -27.74 26.22
C ALA A 189 2.95 -26.39 25.48
N ARG A 190 2.52 -25.32 26.14
CA ARG A 190 2.45 -23.97 25.57
C ARG A 190 3.64 -23.12 26.01
N VAL A 191 4.34 -22.51 25.04
CA VAL A 191 5.38 -21.51 25.29
C VAL A 191 4.90 -20.18 24.72
N ALA A 192 4.28 -19.36 25.55
CA ALA A 192 3.76 -18.06 25.16
C ALA A 192 4.72 -16.95 25.60
N VAL A 193 5.25 -16.22 24.62
CA VAL A 193 6.15 -15.07 24.82
C VAL A 193 5.38 -13.80 24.43
N SER A 194 5.55 -12.72 25.20
CA SER A 194 4.92 -11.43 24.87
C SER A 194 5.37 -10.96 23.48
N ASN A 195 4.41 -10.52 22.67
CA ASN A 195 4.69 -9.96 21.34
C ASN A 195 4.92 -8.44 21.36
N GLU A 196 5.09 -7.86 22.54
CA GLU A 196 5.44 -6.45 22.68
C GLU A 196 6.73 -6.11 21.95
N LYS A 197 6.70 -5.00 21.20
CA LYS A 197 7.87 -4.36 20.64
C LYS A 197 8.22 -3.10 21.41
N PRO A 198 8.96 -3.17 22.54
CA PRO A 198 9.31 -1.97 23.32
C PRO A 198 10.18 -1.01 22.49
N ASN A 199 10.97 -1.52 21.55
CA ASN A 199 11.81 -0.75 20.63
C ASN A 199 11.05 -0.03 19.49
N VAL A 200 9.75 -0.28 19.31
CA VAL A 200 8.93 0.35 18.25
C VAL A 200 7.96 1.36 18.87
N ALA A 201 8.12 2.61 18.47
CA ALA A 201 7.29 3.75 18.82
C ALA A 201 5.96 3.70 18.05
N LEU A 202 4.81 3.81 18.72
CA LEU A 202 3.49 3.68 18.08
C LEU A 202 2.80 5.05 17.89
N SER A 203 2.26 5.33 16.71
CA SER A 203 1.46 6.53 16.48
C SER A 203 0.28 6.33 15.51
N VAL A 204 -0.79 7.10 15.71
CA VAL A 204 -1.89 7.25 14.76
C VAL A 204 -2.02 8.73 14.40
N ARG A 205 -1.95 9.05 13.11
CA ARG A 205 -1.90 10.43 12.61
C ARG A 205 -3.13 10.69 11.73
N ILE A 206 -3.92 11.69 12.10
CA ILE A 206 -4.99 12.20 11.24
C ILE A 206 -4.34 12.97 10.08
N LEU A 207 -4.70 12.61 8.84
CA LEU A 207 -4.20 13.25 7.63
C LEU A 207 -4.56 14.74 7.60
N GLN A 208 -3.56 15.60 7.40
CA GLN A 208 -3.72 17.04 7.24
C GLN A 208 -4.14 17.44 5.82
N HIS A 209 -3.93 16.54 4.85
CA HIS A 209 -4.24 16.75 3.44
C HIS A 209 -5.17 15.66 2.89
N PRO A 210 -5.83 15.88 1.74
CA PRO A 210 -6.62 14.83 1.10
C PRO A 210 -5.72 13.62 0.75
N GLN A 211 -6.20 12.41 1.06
CA GLN A 211 -5.40 11.18 0.96
C GLN A 211 -4.72 10.97 -0.41
N ASP A 212 -5.41 11.31 -1.51
CA ASP A 212 -4.89 11.18 -2.88
C ASP A 212 -3.77 12.18 -3.24
N THR A 213 -3.45 13.13 -2.35
CA THR A 213 -2.29 14.02 -2.51
C THR A 213 -1.00 13.42 -1.95
N PHE A 214 -1.09 12.44 -1.05
CA PHE A 214 0.03 11.83 -0.30
C PHE A 214 0.93 12.82 0.45
N ALA A 215 0.50 14.08 0.62
CA ALA A 215 1.35 15.15 1.15
C ALA A 215 1.84 14.88 2.58
N ASP A 216 1.08 14.16 3.41
CA ASP A 216 1.51 13.73 4.75
C ASP A 216 2.71 12.75 4.73
N LEU A 217 2.99 12.06 3.61
CA LEU A 217 4.22 11.29 3.43
C LEU A 217 5.47 12.18 3.24
N MET A 218 5.33 13.50 3.06
CA MET A 218 6.49 14.40 3.07
C MET A 218 7.22 14.43 4.40
N THR A 219 6.55 14.07 5.51
CA THR A 219 7.16 13.94 6.85
C THR A 219 8.27 12.87 6.92
N LEU A 220 8.42 12.05 5.88
CA LEU A 220 9.53 11.10 5.74
C LEU A 220 10.83 11.79 5.32
N PHE A 221 10.73 12.93 4.63
CA PHE A 221 11.84 13.76 4.17
C PHE A 221 12.11 14.88 5.17
N ARG A 222 12.51 14.50 6.39
CA ARG A 222 12.91 15.43 7.45
C ARG A 222 14.08 16.33 6.99
N ARG A 223 14.18 17.51 7.59
CA ARG A 223 15.18 18.55 7.22
C ARG A 223 16.62 18.25 7.67
N ASP A 224 16.80 17.25 8.51
CA ASP A 224 18.07 16.78 9.07
C ASP A 224 18.71 15.66 8.24
N ILE A 225 18.10 15.29 7.10
CA ILE A 225 18.63 14.31 6.16
C ILE A 225 19.71 14.98 5.32
N HIS A 226 20.95 14.48 5.42
CA HIS A 226 22.12 14.98 4.70
C HIS A 226 22.75 13.91 3.78
N GLY A 227 22.27 12.68 3.86
CA GLY A 227 22.58 11.59 2.93
C GLY A 227 21.59 10.43 3.04
N PRO A 228 21.74 9.39 2.20
CA PRO A 228 20.89 8.20 2.26
C PRO A 228 20.89 7.53 3.64
N GLU A 229 22.02 7.53 4.34
CA GLU A 229 22.15 6.89 5.66
C GLU A 229 21.31 7.55 6.76
N ASP A 230 20.98 8.83 6.63
CA ASP A 230 20.06 9.54 7.55
C ASP A 230 18.59 9.20 7.27
N PHE A 231 18.29 8.56 6.13
CA PHE A 231 16.94 8.07 5.81
C PHE A 231 16.74 6.63 6.30
N GLU A 232 15.96 6.53 7.38
CA GLU A 232 15.39 5.32 7.94
C GLU A 232 14.62 4.50 6.88
N GLN A 233 15.07 3.27 6.60
CA GLN A 233 14.40 2.40 5.64
C GLN A 233 12.94 2.15 6.07
N SER A 234 12.03 2.47 5.16
CA SER A 234 10.59 2.63 5.42
C SER A 234 9.77 1.64 4.61
N LEU A 235 8.80 0.97 5.25
CA LEU A 235 7.81 0.09 4.62
C LEU A 235 6.43 0.72 4.72
N ILE A 236 5.71 0.83 3.61
CA ILE A 236 4.44 1.56 3.49
C ILE A 236 3.35 0.63 2.97
N TYR A 237 2.49 0.15 3.86
CA TYR A 237 1.35 -0.68 3.53
C TYR A 237 0.23 0.13 2.89
N VAL A 238 -0.32 -0.38 1.79
CA VAL A 238 -1.40 0.22 1.00
C VAL A 238 -2.39 -0.86 0.58
N GLU A 239 -3.68 -0.53 0.55
CA GLU A 239 -4.72 -1.49 0.17
C GLU A 239 -4.80 -1.72 -1.36
N GLY A 240 -4.55 -0.67 -2.15
CA GLY A 240 -4.73 -0.68 -3.60
C GLY A 240 -3.43 -0.61 -4.41
N ARG A 241 -3.33 -1.41 -5.48
CA ARG A 241 -2.21 -1.39 -6.43
C ARG A 241 -1.92 0.02 -6.99
N ILE A 242 -2.96 0.68 -7.48
CA ILE A 242 -2.88 2.04 -8.05
C ILE A 242 -2.41 3.05 -6.98
N THR A 243 -2.82 2.88 -5.72
CA THR A 243 -2.39 3.74 -4.61
C THR A 243 -0.91 3.53 -4.29
N GLY A 244 -0.43 2.29 -4.34
CA GLY A 244 0.99 1.97 -4.17
C GLY A 244 1.89 2.53 -5.27
N GLU A 245 1.48 2.36 -6.53
CA GLU A 245 2.15 2.97 -7.69
C GLU A 245 2.19 4.50 -7.55
N LYS A 246 1.06 5.14 -7.19
CA LYS A 246 0.99 6.59 -6.92
C LYS A 246 1.86 7.04 -5.74
N ILE A 247 2.02 6.23 -4.69
CA ILE A 247 2.87 6.54 -3.53
C ILE A 247 4.35 6.43 -3.88
N GLN A 248 4.75 5.38 -4.61
CA GLN A 248 6.10 5.25 -5.16
C GLN A 248 6.43 6.49 -6.03
N ASP A 249 5.56 6.80 -6.99
CA ASP A 249 5.58 8.01 -7.81
C ASP A 249 5.75 9.30 -7.00
N PHE A 250 5.01 9.43 -5.91
CA PHE A 250 5.02 10.61 -5.07
C PHE A 250 6.35 10.74 -4.31
N LEU A 251 6.83 9.65 -3.72
CA LEU A 251 8.09 9.64 -2.97
C LEU A 251 9.28 9.89 -3.88
N ARG A 252 9.30 9.27 -5.06
CA ARG A 252 10.30 9.52 -6.13
C ARG A 252 10.41 11.00 -6.49
N ARG A 253 9.28 11.62 -6.82
CA ARG A 253 9.22 13.03 -7.28
C ARG A 253 9.55 14.08 -6.22
N ASN A 254 9.50 13.71 -4.94
CA ASN A 254 9.72 14.62 -3.82
C ASN A 254 10.92 14.22 -2.94
N THR A 255 11.74 13.25 -3.37
CA THR A 255 12.93 12.86 -2.63
C THR A 255 14.00 13.97 -2.68
N PRO A 256 14.78 14.19 -1.60
CA PRO A 256 15.93 15.09 -1.61
C PRO A 256 16.99 14.66 -2.63
N ASP A 257 17.75 15.61 -3.18
CA ASP A 257 18.80 15.36 -4.19
C ASP A 257 19.90 14.41 -3.67
N GLU A 258 20.05 14.31 -2.35
CA GLU A 258 20.97 13.42 -1.65
C GLU A 258 20.54 11.93 -1.70
N ILE A 259 19.29 11.64 -2.04
CA ILE A 259 18.73 10.28 -2.11
C ILE A 259 18.43 9.95 -3.57
N ALA A 260 18.90 8.79 -4.04
CA ALA A 260 18.57 8.33 -5.38
C ALA A 260 17.06 8.12 -5.55
N GLU A 261 16.46 8.67 -6.61
CA GLU A 261 15.03 8.50 -6.92
C GLU A 261 14.62 7.02 -6.93
N GLN A 262 15.47 6.13 -7.46
CA GLN A 262 15.20 4.70 -7.54
C GLN A 262 15.17 4.00 -6.17
N ALA A 263 15.53 4.69 -5.08
CA ALA A 263 15.45 4.18 -3.70
C ALA A 263 14.02 3.90 -3.22
N PHE A 264 13.00 4.38 -3.95
CA PHE A 264 11.59 4.10 -3.67
C PHE A 264 11.01 3.13 -4.71
N VAL A 265 10.40 2.03 -4.26
CA VAL A 265 9.75 1.02 -5.11
C VAL A 265 8.36 0.67 -4.60
N PHE A 266 7.52 0.13 -5.48
CA PHE A 266 6.26 -0.49 -5.12
C PHE A 266 6.34 -2.00 -5.32
N TYR A 267 5.83 -2.77 -4.35
CA TYR A 267 5.79 -4.22 -4.37
C TYR A 267 4.35 -4.75 -4.41
N HIS A 268 4.06 -5.66 -5.34
CA HIS A 268 2.76 -6.32 -5.46
C HIS A 268 2.88 -7.76 -5.96
N ARG A 269 1.80 -8.53 -5.82
CA ARG A 269 1.73 -9.98 -6.12
C ARG A 269 2.06 -10.40 -7.56
N HIS A 270 2.20 -9.46 -8.50
CA HIS A 270 2.44 -9.74 -9.93
C HIS A 270 3.87 -9.38 -10.38
N ILE A 271 4.74 -9.01 -9.44
CA ILE A 271 6.18 -8.84 -9.67
C ILE A 271 6.82 -10.21 -9.94
N ASP A 272 7.72 -10.27 -10.92
CA ASP A 272 8.39 -11.52 -11.28
C ASP A 272 9.46 -11.92 -10.24
N GLU A 273 9.84 -13.20 -10.22
CA GLU A 273 10.73 -13.71 -9.17
C GLU A 273 12.14 -13.09 -9.20
N LYS A 274 12.60 -12.61 -10.36
CA LYS A 274 13.89 -11.92 -10.46
C LYS A 274 13.79 -10.52 -9.87
N GLU A 275 12.71 -9.81 -10.17
CA GLU A 275 12.45 -8.48 -9.62
C GLU A 275 12.22 -8.51 -8.10
N LYS A 276 11.54 -9.55 -7.55
CA LYS A 276 11.47 -9.76 -6.10
C LYS A 276 12.85 -9.93 -5.47
N GLN A 277 13.71 -10.77 -6.06
CA GLN A 277 15.09 -10.98 -5.57
C GLN A 277 15.92 -9.70 -5.65
N LEU A 278 15.78 -8.90 -6.72
CA LEU A 278 16.43 -7.60 -6.85
C LEU A 278 15.96 -6.63 -5.75
N ILE A 279 14.65 -6.52 -5.51
CA ILE A 279 14.08 -5.68 -4.43
C ILE A 279 14.58 -6.15 -3.07
N GLN A 280 14.58 -7.46 -2.79
CA GLN A 280 15.05 -7.99 -1.51
C GLN A 280 16.53 -7.73 -1.26
N ASN A 281 17.38 -7.89 -2.29
CA ASN A 281 18.81 -7.58 -2.19
C ASN A 281 19.03 -6.08 -1.97
N ALA A 282 18.34 -5.23 -2.73
CA ALA A 282 18.47 -3.78 -2.69
C ALA A 282 17.92 -3.16 -1.37
N ILE A 283 16.98 -3.80 -0.68
CA ILE A 283 16.60 -3.43 0.70
C ILE A 283 17.69 -3.86 1.68
N ASN A 284 18.27 -5.06 1.52
CA ASN A 284 19.25 -5.59 2.46
C ASN A 284 20.63 -4.90 2.36
N ASP A 285 21.02 -4.41 1.18
CA ASP A 285 22.23 -3.60 0.99
C ASP A 285 22.04 -2.10 1.33
N GLY A 286 20.79 -1.64 1.46
CA GLY A 286 20.46 -0.26 1.80
C GLY A 286 20.36 0.71 0.61
N SER A 287 20.37 0.23 -0.63
CA SER A 287 20.09 1.07 -1.81
C SER A 287 18.61 1.48 -1.89
N LEU A 288 17.68 0.61 -1.49
CA LEU A 288 16.27 0.96 -1.32
C LEU A 288 16.00 1.57 0.06
N ARG A 289 15.35 2.72 0.07
CA ARG A 289 14.97 3.51 1.26
C ARG A 289 13.48 3.43 1.56
N GLY A 290 12.63 3.19 0.56
CA GLY A 290 11.19 3.03 0.76
C GLY A 290 10.58 1.94 -0.10
N VAL A 291 9.72 1.13 0.50
CA VAL A 291 8.93 0.11 -0.19
C VAL A 291 7.46 0.40 0.08
N ALA A 292 6.72 0.85 -0.91
CA ALA A 292 5.26 0.77 -0.88
C ALA A 292 4.86 -0.69 -1.18
N ALA A 293 3.85 -1.23 -0.50
CA ALA A 293 3.43 -2.60 -0.70
C ALA A 293 1.97 -2.86 -0.35
N THR A 294 1.34 -3.77 -1.08
CA THR A 294 0.12 -4.43 -0.58
C THR A 294 0.50 -5.57 0.35
N ASP A 295 -0.52 -6.21 0.94
CA ASP A 295 -0.37 -7.35 1.86
C ASP A 295 0.41 -8.55 1.26
N ALA A 296 0.61 -8.55 -0.07
CA ALA A 296 1.49 -9.47 -0.79
C ALA A 296 2.97 -9.48 -0.33
N LEU A 297 3.43 -8.44 0.38
CA LEU A 297 4.78 -8.38 0.98
C LEU A 297 4.83 -8.97 2.40
N GLY A 298 3.67 -9.20 3.03
CA GLY A 298 3.55 -9.47 4.46
C GLY A 298 4.28 -10.72 4.95
N MET A 299 4.36 -11.75 4.12
CA MET A 299 4.82 -13.09 4.48
C MET A 299 5.79 -13.61 3.41
N GLY A 300 7.05 -13.87 3.79
CA GLY A 300 8.08 -14.40 2.89
C GLY A 300 9.35 -13.57 2.80
N MET A 301 9.25 -12.24 2.98
CA MET A 301 10.41 -11.36 2.89
C MET A 301 10.97 -11.01 4.28
N ASP A 302 12.30 -11.16 4.41
CA ASP A 302 13.04 -10.81 5.63
C ASP A 302 13.84 -9.52 5.39
N PHE A 303 13.27 -8.39 5.82
CA PHE A 303 13.92 -7.09 5.80
C PHE A 303 14.49 -6.78 7.19
N LYS A 304 15.81 -6.79 7.31
CA LYS A 304 16.47 -6.73 8.62
C LYS A 304 16.59 -5.33 9.22
N ARG A 305 16.37 -4.29 8.40
CA ARG A 305 16.68 -2.89 8.73
C ARG A 305 15.50 -1.91 8.56
N ILE A 306 14.27 -2.40 8.47
CA ILE A 306 13.08 -1.53 8.44
C ILE A 306 12.92 -0.84 9.80
N MET A 307 13.26 0.45 9.85
CA MET A 307 13.11 1.30 11.04
C MET A 307 11.74 1.98 11.08
N ARG A 308 11.02 2.00 9.96
CA ARG A 308 9.73 2.70 9.88
C ARG A 308 8.70 1.85 9.16
N VAL A 309 7.55 1.62 9.80
CA VAL A 309 6.37 1.04 9.16
C VAL A 309 5.28 2.10 9.10
N ILE A 310 4.67 2.26 7.94
CA ILE A 310 3.55 3.16 7.71
C ILE A 310 2.39 2.32 7.21
N LEU A 311 1.21 2.52 7.79
CA LEU A 311 -0.03 2.04 7.23
C LEU A 311 -0.76 3.25 6.65
N TRP A 312 -0.92 3.26 5.33
CA TRP A 312 -1.66 4.31 4.64
C TRP A 312 -3.15 3.93 4.62
N LEU A 313 -3.90 4.53 5.56
CA LEU A 313 -5.28 4.16 5.93
C LEU A 313 -5.36 2.91 6.81
N SER A 314 -6.54 2.69 7.41
CA SER A 314 -6.79 1.58 8.33
C SER A 314 -6.63 0.23 7.64
N PRO A 315 -5.96 -0.76 8.27
CA PRO A 315 -6.09 -2.15 7.86
C PRO A 315 -7.51 -2.67 8.19
N GLN A 316 -7.80 -3.87 7.69
CA GLN A 316 -9.09 -4.55 7.89
C GLN A 316 -9.30 -5.03 9.34
N SER A 317 -8.27 -5.60 9.96
CA SER A 317 -8.31 -6.16 11.33
C SER A 317 -7.17 -5.65 12.22
N PHE A 318 -7.30 -5.82 13.53
CA PHE A 318 -6.27 -5.49 14.51
C PHE A 318 -5.09 -6.46 14.45
N LEU A 319 -5.35 -7.75 14.19
CA LEU A 319 -4.33 -8.75 13.92
C LEU A 319 -3.47 -8.33 12.71
N SER A 320 -4.09 -7.89 11.61
CA SER A 320 -3.39 -7.38 10.42
C SER A 320 -2.55 -6.14 10.72
N LEU A 321 -3.08 -5.20 11.52
CA LEU A 321 -2.32 -4.03 12.01
C LEU A 321 -1.03 -4.46 12.72
N VAL A 322 -1.14 -5.40 13.67
CA VAL A 322 -0.01 -5.82 14.50
C VAL A 322 1.00 -6.66 13.73
N GLN A 323 0.57 -7.53 12.81
CA GLN A 323 1.47 -8.25 11.89
C GLN A 323 2.30 -7.26 11.04
N LYS A 324 1.66 -6.21 10.49
CA LYS A 324 2.30 -5.15 9.70
C LYS A 324 3.32 -4.37 10.51
N ILE A 325 2.95 -3.92 11.71
CA ILE A 325 3.88 -3.26 12.66
C ILE A 325 5.02 -4.22 13.08
N GLY A 326 4.75 -5.53 13.12
CA GLY A 326 5.70 -6.60 13.40
C GLY A 326 6.92 -6.62 12.46
N GLN A 327 6.85 -6.01 11.28
CA GLN A 327 8.01 -5.86 10.40
C GLN A 327 8.97 -4.72 10.79
N CYS A 328 8.53 -3.74 11.59
CA CYS A 328 9.36 -2.65 12.10
C CYS A 328 10.31 -3.14 13.19
N GLY A 329 11.58 -2.72 13.18
CA GLY A 329 12.55 -3.02 14.26
C GLY A 329 12.66 -4.51 14.57
N ARG A 330 12.97 -5.35 13.56
CA ARG A 330 13.10 -6.81 13.72
C ARG A 330 14.25 -7.22 14.66
N ALA A 331 15.36 -6.48 14.64
CA ALA A 331 16.44 -6.63 15.59
C ALA A 331 16.17 -5.77 16.83
N ALA A 332 16.39 -6.32 18.03
CA ALA A 332 16.03 -5.68 19.30
C ALA A 332 16.89 -4.44 19.61
N GLU A 333 18.05 -4.32 18.96
CA GLU A 333 18.99 -3.20 19.04
C GLU A 333 18.59 -2.00 18.15
N LEU A 334 17.52 -2.13 17.36
CA LEU A 334 17.04 -1.10 16.46
C LEU A 334 15.81 -0.40 17.02
N LEU A 335 15.87 0.94 17.13
CA LEU A 335 14.70 1.76 17.37
C LEU A 335 13.90 1.91 16.07
N GLY A 336 12.57 1.77 16.17
CA GLY A 336 11.68 1.96 15.04
C GLY A 336 10.45 2.80 15.36
N GLU A 337 9.72 3.23 14.33
CA GLU A 337 8.45 3.93 14.44
C GLU A 337 7.38 3.26 13.55
N ALA A 338 6.17 3.14 14.10
CA ALA A 338 4.98 2.69 13.41
C ALA A 338 3.98 3.84 13.33
N ILE A 339 3.51 4.14 12.13
CA ILE A 339 2.62 5.27 11.83
C ILE A 339 1.39 4.75 11.09
N LEU A 340 0.23 4.79 11.73
CA LEU A 340 -1.04 4.58 11.04
C LEU A 340 -1.63 5.93 10.63
N TYR A 341 -1.73 6.20 9.34
CA TYR A 341 -2.47 7.36 8.83
C TYR A 341 -3.96 7.07 8.73
N ILE A 342 -4.80 8.02 9.12
CA ILE A 342 -6.26 7.90 9.03
C ILE A 342 -6.88 9.21 8.53
N THR A 343 -7.97 9.14 7.75
CA THR A 343 -8.70 10.35 7.37
C THR A 343 -9.48 10.91 8.56
N SER A 344 -9.66 12.23 8.64
CA SER A 344 -10.50 12.82 9.68
C SER A 344 -11.95 12.32 9.65
N ALA A 345 -12.48 11.94 8.48
CA ALA A 345 -13.84 11.40 8.36
C ALA A 345 -13.94 9.97 8.93
N SER A 346 -12.99 9.10 8.57
CA SER A 346 -12.89 7.74 9.09
C SER A 346 -12.68 7.72 10.60
N TYR A 347 -11.83 8.62 11.12
CA TYR A 347 -11.61 8.74 12.56
C TYR A 347 -12.92 9.05 13.31
N MET A 348 -13.68 10.07 12.87
CA MET A 348 -14.98 10.41 13.48
C MET A 348 -16.00 9.26 13.38
N GLN A 349 -16.01 8.52 12.26
CA GLN A 349 -16.87 7.34 12.09
C GLN A 349 -16.49 6.24 13.08
N TYR A 350 -15.18 6.00 13.26
CA TYR A 350 -14.66 4.98 14.17
C TYR A 350 -14.85 5.33 15.66
N GLU A 351 -14.89 6.61 16.04
CA GLU A 351 -15.32 7.02 17.39
C GLU A 351 -16.78 6.59 17.65
N ILE A 352 -17.69 6.88 16.72
CA ILE A 352 -19.12 6.52 16.82
C ILE A 352 -19.32 5.00 16.83
N GLU A 353 -18.64 4.29 15.93
CA GLU A 353 -18.71 2.82 15.80
C GLU A 353 -18.21 2.11 17.09
N LEU A 354 -17.14 2.62 17.70
CA LEU A 354 -16.62 2.08 18.95
C LEU A 354 -17.55 2.30 20.14
N ASP A 355 -18.29 3.40 20.19
CA ASP A 355 -19.23 3.67 21.28
C ASP A 355 -20.48 2.78 21.15
N ILE A 356 -21.02 2.58 19.93
CA ILE A 356 -22.10 1.61 19.67
C ILE A 356 -21.71 0.19 20.10
N LEU A 357 -20.49 -0.25 19.74
CA LEU A 357 -19.98 -1.58 20.12
C LEU A 357 -19.77 -1.76 21.63
N LYS A 358 -19.65 -0.68 22.42
CA LYS A 358 -19.61 -0.78 23.88
C LYS A 358 -21.00 -0.90 24.47
N GLU A 359 -21.94 -0.08 23.99
CA GLU A 359 -23.34 -0.14 24.42
C GLU A 359 -23.91 -1.56 24.23
N GLN A 360 -23.66 -2.18 23.07
CA GLN A 360 -24.08 -3.57 22.79
C GLN A 360 -23.50 -4.59 23.77
N LEU A 361 -22.24 -4.46 24.17
CA LEU A 361 -21.59 -5.39 25.11
C LEU A 361 -22.02 -5.14 26.57
N GLU A 362 -22.32 -3.90 26.93
CA GLU A 362 -22.87 -3.57 28.25
C GLU A 362 -24.32 -4.10 28.40
N ASP A 363 -25.13 -4.05 27.34
CA ASP A 363 -26.47 -4.67 27.31
C ASP A 363 -26.41 -6.21 27.40
N GLU A 364 -25.42 -6.87 26.75
CA GLU A 364 -25.23 -8.33 26.82
C GLU A 364 -24.81 -8.83 28.22
N ASP A 365 -23.94 -8.09 28.91
CA ASP A 365 -23.52 -8.40 30.29
C ASP A 365 -24.69 -8.24 31.31
N GLU A 366 -25.71 -7.42 31.02
CA GLU A 366 -26.90 -7.28 31.88
C GLU A 366 -27.95 -8.40 31.68
N ASP A 367 -28.13 -8.93 30.46
CA ASP A 367 -29.14 -9.96 30.16
C ASP A 367 -28.65 -11.41 30.39
N THR A 368 -27.32 -11.63 30.45
CA THR A 368 -26.69 -12.98 30.52
C THR A 368 -26.36 -13.47 31.93
N GLY A 369 -27.18 -13.16 32.94
CA GLY A 369 -26.99 -13.50 34.36
C GLY A 369 -27.03 -14.98 34.76
N VAL A 370 -26.36 -15.88 34.03
CA VAL A 370 -26.29 -17.33 34.26
C VAL A 370 -24.83 -17.81 34.23
N LEU A 371 -24.40 -18.51 35.28
CA LEU A 371 -23.02 -18.98 35.47
C LEU A 371 -22.59 -20.00 34.38
N PRO A 372 -21.34 -19.89 33.85
CA PRO A 372 -20.84 -20.79 32.81
C PRO A 372 -20.26 -22.08 33.41
N ASP A 373 -21.11 -23.04 33.77
CA ASP A 373 -20.67 -24.32 34.35
C ASP A 373 -21.63 -25.50 34.03
N GLN A 374 -21.99 -25.69 32.75
CA GLN A 374 -22.64 -26.91 32.24
C GLN A 374 -22.13 -27.32 30.85
N GLU A 375 -21.44 -28.47 30.76
CA GLU A 375 -21.11 -29.13 29.49
C GLU A 375 -22.41 -29.68 28.83
N PRO A 376 -22.68 -29.40 27.54
CA PRO A 376 -23.80 -30.01 26.82
C PRO A 376 -23.38 -31.30 26.10
N GLU A 377 -23.99 -32.43 26.47
CA GLU A 377 -23.77 -33.73 25.82
C GLU A 377 -24.29 -33.77 24.36
N THR A 378 -23.49 -34.42 23.49
CA THR A 378 -23.88 -35.13 22.24
C THR A 378 -24.97 -34.52 21.34
N LEU A 379 -24.58 -33.82 20.26
CA LEU A 379 -25.52 -33.48 19.17
C LEU A 379 -24.96 -33.56 17.73
N VAL A 380 -25.81 -34.18 16.90
CA VAL A 380 -25.97 -34.23 15.43
C VAL A 380 -25.29 -33.13 14.59
N GLU A 381 -24.68 -33.58 13.48
CA GLU A 381 -23.91 -32.82 12.46
C GLU A 381 -24.61 -31.56 11.88
N GLY A 382 -25.95 -31.48 11.93
CA GLY A 382 -26.72 -30.38 11.31
C GLY A 382 -26.72 -29.04 12.06
N LYS A 383 -26.21 -28.97 13.30
CA LYS A 383 -26.09 -27.72 14.09
C LYS A 383 -24.67 -27.14 14.10
N GLN A 384 -23.75 -27.72 13.35
CA GLN A 384 -22.33 -27.39 13.44
C GLN A 384 -21.99 -26.13 12.63
N MET A 385 -22.56 -25.96 11.43
CA MET A 385 -22.37 -24.76 10.60
C MET A 385 -22.83 -23.48 11.31
N ASP A 386 -24.02 -23.47 11.92
CA ASP A 386 -24.54 -22.30 12.65
C ASP A 386 -23.64 -21.87 13.82
N ARG A 387 -22.89 -22.81 14.40
CA ARG A 387 -21.92 -22.52 15.48
C ARG A 387 -20.58 -22.04 14.97
N GLU A 388 -20.10 -22.57 13.85
CA GLU A 388 -18.82 -22.18 13.27
C GLU A 388 -18.91 -20.74 12.71
N ALA A 389 -20.02 -20.39 12.05
CA ALA A 389 -20.28 -19.01 11.60
C ALA A 389 -20.41 -18.01 12.77
N ALA A 390 -21.07 -18.40 13.88
CA ALA A 390 -21.21 -17.53 15.05
C ALA A 390 -19.86 -17.27 15.76
N ILE A 391 -18.95 -18.25 15.77
CA ILE A 391 -17.59 -18.06 16.31
C ILE A 391 -16.78 -17.11 15.41
N GLU A 392 -16.89 -17.26 14.09
CA GLU A 392 -16.21 -16.40 13.11
C GLU A 392 -16.70 -14.95 13.21
N GLU A 393 -18.02 -14.74 13.37
CA GLU A 393 -18.61 -13.41 13.62
C GLU A 393 -18.14 -12.80 14.96
N GLU A 394 -18.05 -13.59 16.04
CA GLU A 394 -17.51 -13.14 17.34
C GLU A 394 -16.01 -12.76 17.24
N GLU A 395 -15.21 -13.55 16.52
CA GLU A 395 -13.79 -13.28 16.27
C GLU A 395 -13.61 -11.99 15.43
N GLU A 396 -14.37 -11.80 14.35
CA GLU A 396 -14.34 -10.56 13.55
C GLU A 396 -14.75 -9.34 14.36
N LEU A 397 -15.85 -9.42 15.14
CA LEU A 397 -16.33 -8.34 15.99
C LEU A 397 -15.30 -7.96 17.06
N ARG A 398 -14.66 -8.96 17.67
CA ARG A 398 -13.55 -8.80 18.62
C ARG A 398 -12.39 -8.06 17.99
N ASP A 399 -11.89 -8.51 16.84
CA ASP A 399 -10.77 -7.89 16.12
C ASP A 399 -11.10 -6.44 15.71
N ARG A 400 -12.32 -6.22 15.20
CA ARG A 400 -12.82 -4.90 14.81
C ARG A 400 -12.85 -3.94 16.00
N ARG A 401 -13.39 -4.36 17.15
CA ARG A 401 -13.42 -3.56 18.37
C ARG A 401 -12.03 -3.13 18.83
N TYR A 402 -11.05 -4.04 18.84
CA TYR A 402 -9.68 -3.72 19.27
C TYR A 402 -8.95 -2.80 18.27
N LEU A 403 -9.25 -2.90 16.97
CA LEU A 403 -8.75 -1.95 15.96
C LEU A 403 -9.27 -0.54 16.21
N LEU A 404 -10.57 -0.41 16.45
CA LEU A 404 -11.21 0.87 16.76
C LEU A 404 -10.68 1.45 18.08
N GLU A 405 -10.56 0.63 19.14
CA GLU A 405 -9.99 1.04 20.42
C GLU A 405 -8.54 1.52 20.25
N TYR A 406 -7.70 0.82 19.49
CA TYR A 406 -6.33 1.24 19.21
C TYR A 406 -6.24 2.59 18.48
N ILE A 407 -7.15 2.86 17.55
CA ILE A 407 -7.18 4.11 16.77
C ILE A 407 -7.62 5.28 17.66
N VAL A 408 -8.75 5.12 18.35
CA VAL A 408 -9.49 6.18 19.07
C VAL A 408 -8.97 6.44 20.48
N THR A 409 -8.27 5.47 21.10
CA THR A 409 -7.86 5.60 22.51
C THR A 409 -7.05 6.87 22.77
N LYS A 410 -7.38 7.52 23.90
CA LYS A 410 -6.65 8.66 24.48
C LYS A 410 -5.67 8.22 25.57
N ARG A 411 -5.54 6.90 25.79
CA ARG A 411 -4.57 6.26 26.70
C ARG A 411 -3.40 5.67 25.89
N CYS A 412 -2.43 5.04 26.56
CA CYS A 412 -1.32 4.36 25.91
C CYS A 412 -1.82 3.33 24.86
N ARG A 413 -1.32 3.41 23.62
CA ARG A 413 -1.70 2.49 22.53
C ARG A 413 -1.29 1.04 22.75
N ARG A 414 -0.38 0.77 23.70
CA ARG A 414 -0.02 -0.59 24.14
C ARG A 414 -1.11 -1.27 24.95
N ILE A 415 -2.08 -0.53 25.52
CA ILE A 415 -3.17 -1.12 26.32
C ILE A 415 -4.06 -2.05 25.48
N PRO A 416 -4.69 -1.61 24.37
CA PRO A 416 -5.50 -2.51 23.54
C PRO A 416 -4.65 -3.64 22.92
N TRP A 417 -3.39 -3.36 22.55
CA TRP A 417 -2.45 -4.39 22.07
C TRP A 417 -2.23 -5.50 23.12
N ASN A 418 -1.84 -5.13 24.34
CA ASN A 418 -1.55 -6.11 25.40
C ASN A 418 -2.80 -6.87 25.83
N LYS A 419 -3.96 -6.21 25.87
CA LYS A 419 -5.24 -6.84 26.19
C LYS A 419 -5.68 -7.84 25.12
N PHE A 420 -5.57 -7.49 23.83
CA PHE A 420 -5.92 -8.39 22.71
C PHE A 420 -5.05 -9.65 22.65
N PHE A 421 -3.75 -9.55 22.94
CA PHE A 421 -2.84 -10.70 22.98
C PHE A 421 -2.67 -11.34 24.36
N GLY A 422 -3.27 -10.80 25.42
CA GLY A 422 -3.04 -11.25 26.79
C GLY A 422 -1.56 -11.20 27.22
N ASN A 423 -0.80 -10.20 26.78
CA ASN A 423 0.66 -10.13 26.96
C ASN A 423 1.09 -10.15 28.44
N ASP A 424 0.25 -9.63 29.34
CA ASP A 424 0.49 -9.62 30.79
C ASP A 424 0.60 -11.04 31.40
N ASN A 425 0.06 -12.05 30.70
CA ASN A 425 0.11 -13.46 31.09
C ASN A 425 1.24 -14.25 30.38
N LYS A 426 2.09 -13.60 29.57
CA LYS A 426 3.12 -14.23 28.74
C LYS A 426 4.53 -13.98 29.30
N LEU A 427 5.50 -14.81 28.92
CA LEU A 427 6.90 -14.54 29.24
C LEU A 427 7.36 -13.24 28.57
N ALA A 428 7.74 -12.25 29.38
CA ALA A 428 8.47 -11.08 28.91
C ALA A 428 9.94 -11.46 28.65
N LEU A 429 10.49 -11.07 27.49
CA LEU A 429 11.91 -11.23 27.21
C LEU A 429 12.70 -10.07 27.84
N PRO A 430 13.82 -10.34 28.53
CA PRO A 430 14.57 -9.33 29.28
C PRO A 430 15.48 -8.48 28.36
N TYR A 431 14.89 -7.80 27.39
CA TYR A 431 15.60 -6.82 26.58
C TYR A 431 15.70 -5.49 27.34
N PRO A 432 16.90 -4.94 27.57
CA PRO A 432 17.02 -3.61 28.15
C PRO A 432 16.43 -2.57 27.21
N ALA A 433 15.66 -1.62 27.74
CA ALA A 433 15.15 -0.51 26.95
C ALA A 433 16.32 0.31 26.38
N LEU A 434 16.39 0.45 25.06
CA LEU A 434 17.44 1.23 24.40
C LEU A 434 17.35 2.71 24.79
N PRO A 435 18.49 3.42 24.91
CA PRO A 435 18.49 4.87 25.03
C PRO A 435 17.73 5.51 23.87
N GLY A 436 16.74 6.37 24.16
CA GLY A 436 15.89 7.00 23.14
C GLY A 436 14.65 6.19 22.72
N THR A 437 14.36 5.06 23.37
CA THR A 437 13.07 4.35 23.22
C THR A 437 11.90 5.31 23.46
N ARG A 438 10.93 5.35 22.52
CA ARG A 438 9.65 6.08 22.63
C ARG A 438 8.52 5.08 22.73
N CYS A 439 7.52 5.33 23.57
CA CYS A 439 6.38 4.46 23.79
C CYS A 439 5.29 4.64 22.72
N CYS A 440 4.55 5.75 22.77
CA CYS A 440 3.56 6.12 21.78
C CYS A 440 3.22 7.62 21.85
N ASP A 441 2.61 8.12 20.78
CA ASP A 441 2.07 9.48 20.64
C ASP A 441 1.19 9.93 21.82
N ASN A 442 0.37 9.05 22.39
CA ASN A 442 -0.48 9.37 23.54
C ASN A 442 0.29 9.45 24.87
N CYS A 443 1.40 8.71 25.02
CA CYS A 443 2.24 8.76 26.23
C CYS A 443 3.20 9.94 26.20
N GLU A 444 3.78 10.23 25.03
CA GLU A 444 4.86 11.21 24.88
C GLU A 444 4.58 12.16 23.70
N PRO A 445 3.47 12.94 23.66
CA PRO A 445 3.05 13.68 22.47
C PRO A 445 4.12 14.62 21.89
N HIS A 446 4.99 15.16 22.76
CA HIS A 446 6.10 16.04 22.40
C HIS A 446 7.20 15.35 21.58
N LEU A 447 7.27 14.01 21.58
CA LEU A 447 8.20 13.20 20.78
C LEU A 447 7.61 12.70 19.45
N PHE A 448 6.37 13.09 19.15
CA PHE A 448 5.65 12.80 17.90
C PHE A 448 5.07 14.10 17.30
N PRO A 449 5.90 15.13 17.04
CA PRO A 449 5.43 16.39 16.49
C PRO A 449 4.80 16.17 15.11
N VAL A 450 3.55 16.60 14.94
CA VAL A 450 2.90 16.56 13.63
C VAL A 450 3.43 17.71 12.78
N GLU A 451 4.46 17.45 11.99
CA GLU A 451 5.06 18.43 11.10
C GLU A 451 4.00 19.01 10.15
N THR A 452 3.81 20.33 10.19
CA THR A 452 2.88 21.01 9.29
C THR A 452 3.48 21.08 7.89
N VAL A 453 3.12 20.14 7.03
CA VAL A 453 3.59 20.08 5.64
C VAL A 453 2.99 21.26 4.86
N ARG A 454 3.76 22.35 4.76
CA ARG A 454 3.42 23.47 3.89
C ARG A 454 3.85 23.15 2.48
N LEU A 455 2.88 22.75 1.64
CA LEU A 455 3.05 22.62 0.19
C LEU A 455 3.50 23.97 -0.42
N THR A 456 4.82 24.19 -0.50
CA THR A 456 5.39 25.35 -1.20
C THR A 456 4.99 25.26 -2.67
N GLY A 457 4.37 26.32 -3.20
CA GLY A 457 3.71 26.33 -4.51
C GLY A 457 4.65 26.04 -5.69
N GLY A 458 4.93 24.77 -5.95
CA GLY A 458 5.96 24.31 -6.91
C GLY A 458 5.50 23.25 -7.91
N SER A 459 4.35 22.58 -7.72
CA SER A 459 3.88 21.60 -8.71
C SER A 459 2.36 21.46 -8.83
N ARG A 460 1.76 22.15 -9.82
CA ARG A 460 0.41 21.82 -10.31
C ARG A 460 0.41 20.45 -11.01
N LEU A 461 -0.40 19.53 -10.50
CA LEU A 461 -0.99 18.43 -11.26
C LEU A 461 -2.01 19.04 -12.26
N LYS A 462 -2.05 18.58 -13.51
CA LYS A 462 -3.32 18.55 -14.28
C LYS A 462 -4.01 17.23 -13.97
N THR A 463 -5.27 17.24 -14.32
CA THR A 463 -6.27 16.18 -14.32
C THR A 463 -6.07 15.17 -15.46
N GLY A 464 -6.50 13.89 -15.32
CA GLY A 464 -6.82 13.13 -16.52
C GLY A 464 -7.00 11.59 -16.66
N ARG A 465 -8.03 11.21 -17.47
CA ARG A 465 -8.77 9.97 -17.85
C ARG A 465 -8.87 8.98 -16.71
N ARG A 466 -9.97 9.10 -15.96
CA ARG A 466 -10.79 7.91 -15.64
C ARG A 466 -11.32 7.29 -16.95
N GLN A 467 -10.41 6.54 -17.58
CA GLN A 467 -10.64 5.24 -18.21
C GLN A 467 -9.43 4.39 -17.77
N GLN A 468 -9.25 4.06 -16.48
CA GLN A 468 -10.26 3.99 -15.41
C GLN A 468 -9.92 4.60 -14.01
N ALA A 469 -8.70 5.03 -13.66
CA ALA A 469 -7.90 6.02 -14.38
C ALA A 469 -6.46 5.61 -14.67
N LYS A 470 -5.82 6.37 -15.58
CA LYS A 470 -4.40 6.27 -15.89
C LYS A 470 -3.54 7.30 -15.15
N THR A 471 -2.36 6.89 -14.69
CA THR A 471 -1.49 7.70 -13.82
C THR A 471 -0.78 8.83 -14.57
N SER A 472 -0.19 9.79 -13.84
CA SER A 472 0.56 10.89 -14.46
C SER A 472 1.81 10.42 -15.21
N GLU A 473 2.30 9.21 -14.92
CA GLU A 473 3.43 8.60 -15.60
C GLU A 473 2.99 7.93 -16.91
N GLU A 474 1.89 7.16 -16.91
CA GLU A 474 1.25 6.68 -18.16
C GLU A 474 0.89 7.84 -19.10
N VAL A 475 0.51 8.99 -18.54
CA VAL A 475 0.24 10.23 -19.30
C VAL A 475 1.53 10.88 -19.80
N SER A 476 2.59 10.90 -18.99
CA SER A 476 3.90 11.42 -19.41
C SER A 476 4.50 10.56 -20.52
N ASP A 477 4.38 9.23 -20.44
CA ASP A 477 4.88 8.32 -21.45
C ASP A 477 4.01 8.31 -22.71
N ALA A 478 2.68 8.43 -22.59
CA ALA A 478 1.81 8.73 -23.73
C ALA A 478 2.22 10.04 -24.43
N VAL A 479 2.55 11.09 -23.66
CA VAL A 479 3.04 12.36 -24.21
C VAL A 479 4.47 12.23 -24.77
N LYS A 480 5.38 11.44 -24.19
CA LYS A 480 6.71 11.17 -24.77
C LYS A 480 6.58 10.46 -26.12
N VAL A 481 5.78 9.40 -26.20
CA VAL A 481 5.53 8.65 -27.43
C VAL A 481 4.92 9.57 -28.51
N MET A 482 3.97 10.43 -28.12
CA MET A 482 3.40 11.44 -29.00
C MET A 482 4.45 12.47 -29.46
N LEU A 483 5.26 13.02 -28.57
CA LEU A 483 6.28 14.03 -28.91
C LEU A 483 7.45 13.46 -29.73
N LEU A 484 7.85 12.20 -29.52
CA LEU A 484 8.84 11.51 -30.35
C LEU A 484 8.30 11.32 -31.77
N THR A 485 7.03 10.91 -31.91
CA THR A 485 6.35 10.77 -33.21
C THR A 485 6.25 12.14 -33.91
N LEU A 486 5.76 13.16 -33.21
CA LEU A 486 5.59 14.52 -33.73
C LEU A 486 6.94 15.17 -34.14
N ARG A 487 8.02 14.92 -33.39
CA ARG A 487 9.38 15.36 -33.74
C ARG A 487 9.84 14.79 -35.08
N ASP A 488 9.66 13.48 -35.27
CA ASP A 488 10.14 12.78 -36.46
C ASP A 488 9.25 13.05 -37.69
N ASP A 489 8.00 13.48 -37.48
CA ASP A 489 7.12 14.02 -38.52
C ASP A 489 7.47 15.47 -38.91
N ILE A 490 7.72 16.37 -37.94
CA ILE A 490 8.18 17.74 -38.23
C ILE A 490 9.52 17.69 -38.98
N ALA A 491 10.45 16.83 -38.58
CA ALA A 491 11.73 16.68 -39.26
C ALA A 491 11.57 16.23 -40.73
N ARG A 492 10.68 15.26 -41.01
CA ARG A 492 10.38 14.79 -42.37
C ARG A 492 9.59 15.81 -43.22
N ARG A 493 8.76 16.65 -42.59
CA ARG A 493 7.97 17.70 -43.25
C ARG A 493 8.82 18.89 -43.69
N GLU A 494 9.69 19.38 -42.79
CA GLU A 494 10.45 20.61 -43.03
C GLU A 494 11.78 20.37 -43.78
N TRP A 495 12.33 19.15 -43.74
CA TRP A 495 13.62 18.79 -44.36
C TRP A 495 13.61 17.41 -45.06
N PRO A 496 12.75 17.18 -46.08
CA PRO A 496 12.54 15.86 -46.68
C PRO A 496 13.78 15.27 -47.38
N ASP A 497 14.60 16.10 -48.04
CA ASP A 497 15.71 15.68 -48.89
C ASP A 497 17.11 15.85 -48.25
N GLN A 498 17.19 16.10 -46.93
CA GLN A 498 18.46 16.31 -46.22
C GLN A 498 18.75 15.23 -45.17
N HIS A 499 19.81 14.44 -45.40
CA HIS A 499 20.22 13.37 -44.48
C HIS A 499 20.97 13.84 -43.22
N THR A 500 21.28 15.14 -43.08
CA THR A 500 22.10 15.68 -41.99
C THR A 500 21.31 16.26 -40.82
N LEU A 501 20.04 16.65 -41.00
CA LEU A 501 19.22 17.23 -39.93
C LEU A 501 18.17 16.22 -39.45
N THR A 502 18.57 15.32 -38.54
CA THR A 502 17.64 14.31 -38.00
C THR A 502 16.71 14.90 -36.93
N GLY A 503 15.61 14.22 -36.61
CA GLY A 503 14.69 14.65 -35.54
C GLY A 503 15.39 14.94 -34.20
N LYS A 504 16.43 14.17 -33.85
CA LYS A 504 17.25 14.38 -32.64
C LYS A 504 18.09 15.66 -32.67
N ASN A 505 18.42 16.20 -33.85
CA ASN A 505 19.13 17.48 -34.00
C ASN A 505 18.15 18.66 -33.87
N PHE A 506 16.93 18.51 -34.40
CA PHE A 506 15.85 19.48 -34.24
C PHE A 506 15.38 19.57 -32.77
N MET A 507 15.03 18.43 -32.17
CA MET A 507 14.62 18.31 -30.77
C MET A 507 15.31 17.08 -30.16
N SER A 508 16.42 17.32 -29.46
CA SER A 508 17.12 16.25 -28.75
C SER A 508 16.20 15.54 -27.74
N ASN A 509 16.50 14.27 -27.42
CA ASN A 509 15.72 13.50 -26.45
C ASN A 509 15.58 14.25 -25.11
N LEU A 510 16.64 14.94 -24.67
CA LEU A 510 16.67 15.80 -23.48
C LEU A 510 15.59 16.91 -23.50
N VAL A 511 15.23 17.42 -24.68
CA VAL A 511 14.16 18.42 -24.84
C VAL A 511 12.79 17.74 -24.83
N VAL A 512 12.63 16.60 -25.52
CA VAL A 512 11.38 15.83 -25.55
C VAL A 512 10.97 15.39 -24.14
N GLU A 513 11.90 14.84 -23.38
CA GLU A 513 11.70 14.36 -22.01
C GLU A 513 11.32 15.51 -21.06
N ALA A 514 12.02 16.64 -21.15
CA ALA A 514 11.75 17.82 -20.34
C ALA A 514 10.41 18.52 -20.66
N LEU A 515 9.85 18.31 -21.85
CA LEU A 515 8.50 18.75 -22.25
C LEU A 515 7.42 17.77 -21.76
N ALA A 516 7.60 16.46 -21.97
CA ALA A 516 6.63 15.44 -21.57
C ALA A 516 6.40 15.40 -20.05
N ALA A 517 7.48 15.44 -19.27
CA ALA A 517 7.42 15.45 -17.80
C ALA A 517 6.63 16.67 -17.23
N ARG A 518 6.47 17.74 -18.02
CA ARG A 518 5.75 18.97 -17.64
C ARG A 518 4.57 19.28 -18.54
N ALA A 519 4.12 18.31 -19.34
CA ALA A 519 2.84 18.32 -20.06
C ALA A 519 1.70 18.77 -19.13
N ARG A 520 1.79 18.25 -17.90
CA ARG A 520 1.24 18.70 -16.61
C ARG A 520 0.91 20.21 -16.41
N LYS A 521 1.68 21.14 -16.98
CA LYS A 521 1.67 22.58 -16.62
C LYS A 521 1.74 23.51 -17.81
N ILE A 522 2.20 23.01 -18.95
CA ILE A 522 2.27 23.74 -20.22
C ILE A 522 0.83 24.03 -20.69
N THR A 523 0.37 25.26 -20.46
CA THR A 523 -0.93 25.79 -20.93
C THR A 523 -0.78 27.03 -21.80
N SER A 524 0.44 27.54 -21.96
CA SER A 524 0.80 28.66 -22.82
C SER A 524 2.30 28.62 -23.17
N LEU A 525 2.67 29.38 -24.22
CA LEU A 525 4.04 29.40 -24.76
C LEU A 525 5.09 29.93 -23.74
N GLU A 526 4.75 30.92 -22.92
CA GLU A 526 5.63 31.45 -21.87
C GLU A 526 6.04 30.34 -20.88
N VAL A 527 5.11 29.43 -20.55
CA VAL A 527 5.39 28.30 -19.65
C VAL A 527 6.30 27.26 -20.34
N LEU A 528 6.14 27.02 -21.64
CA LEU A 528 7.01 26.11 -22.40
C LEU A 528 8.45 26.65 -22.51
N ALA A 529 8.62 27.94 -22.83
CA ALA A 529 9.95 28.55 -22.98
C ALA A 529 10.74 28.66 -21.66
N GLN A 530 10.04 28.78 -20.53
CA GLN A 530 10.63 28.68 -19.20
C GLN A 530 10.93 27.22 -18.78
N THR A 531 10.29 26.25 -19.43
CA THR A 531 10.40 24.82 -19.09
C THR A 531 11.65 24.16 -19.71
N VAL A 532 12.04 24.53 -20.93
CA VAL A 532 13.26 24.02 -21.58
C VAL A 532 13.95 25.12 -22.39
N ARG A 533 15.27 25.26 -22.24
CA ARG A 533 16.09 26.07 -23.15
C ARG A 533 16.30 25.33 -24.48
N TRP A 534 15.27 25.35 -25.32
CA TRP A 534 15.28 24.80 -26.67
C TRP A 534 15.29 25.93 -27.68
N ILE A 535 16.31 25.95 -28.56
CA ILE A 535 16.58 27.05 -29.51
C ILE A 535 15.38 27.34 -30.43
N TRP A 536 14.58 26.31 -30.74
CA TRP A 536 13.44 26.40 -31.65
C TRP A 536 12.09 26.68 -30.95
N ALA A 537 12.09 26.93 -29.63
CA ALA A 537 10.87 27.12 -28.84
C ALA A 537 10.00 28.32 -29.28
N GLU A 538 10.59 29.41 -29.76
CA GLU A 538 9.82 30.55 -30.30
C GLU A 538 9.11 30.21 -31.61
N LYS A 539 9.68 29.31 -32.43
CA LYS A 539 9.14 28.98 -33.76
C LYS A 539 8.09 27.86 -33.72
N PHE A 540 8.30 26.81 -32.91
CA PHE A 540 7.42 25.62 -32.89
C PHE A 540 6.76 25.36 -31.52
N GLY A 541 7.03 26.18 -30.51
CA GLY A 541 6.50 25.94 -29.16
C GLY A 541 4.97 26.00 -29.05
N SER A 542 4.28 26.75 -29.92
CA SER A 542 2.81 26.81 -29.93
C SER A 542 2.19 25.48 -30.40
N GLU A 543 2.68 24.92 -31.51
CA GLU A 543 2.27 23.61 -32.05
C GLU A 543 2.47 22.50 -30.99
N ILE A 544 3.59 22.55 -30.26
CA ILE A 544 3.91 21.65 -29.14
C ILE A 544 2.95 21.84 -27.94
N VAL A 545 2.65 23.07 -27.52
CA VAL A 545 1.67 23.34 -26.43
C VAL A 545 0.30 22.75 -26.78
N THR A 546 -0.16 22.96 -28.02
CA THR A 546 -1.45 22.46 -28.50
C THR A 546 -1.49 20.93 -28.56
N ALA A 547 -0.46 20.28 -29.11
CA ALA A 547 -0.38 18.82 -29.14
C ALA A 547 -0.38 18.19 -27.74
N ILE A 548 0.34 18.81 -26.80
CA ILE A 548 0.35 18.43 -25.37
C ILE A 548 -1.05 18.59 -24.74
N GLN A 549 -1.74 19.70 -24.97
CA GLN A 549 -3.10 19.91 -24.47
C GLN A 549 -4.10 18.92 -25.07
N HIS A 550 -3.96 18.59 -26.36
CA HIS A 550 -4.84 17.63 -27.05
C HIS A 550 -4.64 16.20 -26.54
N CYS A 551 -3.38 15.75 -26.38
CA CYS A 551 -3.08 14.46 -25.76
C CYS A 551 -3.66 14.37 -24.34
N LEU A 552 -3.71 15.49 -23.61
CA LEU A 552 -4.37 15.57 -22.30
C LEU A 552 -5.90 15.62 -22.36
N VAL A 553 -6.57 15.80 -23.50
CA VAL A 553 -8.02 15.55 -23.62
C VAL A 553 -8.31 14.05 -23.62
N ASP A 554 -7.34 13.26 -24.08
CA ASP A 554 -7.31 11.82 -23.82
C ASP A 554 -7.06 11.46 -22.35
N PHE A 555 -7.08 12.49 -21.49
CA PHE A 555 -7.08 12.40 -20.05
C PHE A 555 -7.95 13.52 -19.35
N PRO A 556 -9.28 13.38 -18.97
CA PRO A 556 -9.97 14.16 -17.92
C PRO A 556 -10.22 13.46 -16.55
N ASP A 557 -10.23 14.24 -15.47
CA ASP A 557 -10.42 13.80 -14.08
C ASP A 557 -11.91 13.73 -13.70
N LEU A 558 -12.36 12.57 -13.23
CA LEU A 558 -13.77 12.32 -12.90
C LEU A 558 -14.16 12.61 -11.43
N GLU A 559 -13.26 13.01 -10.54
CA GLU A 559 -13.68 13.52 -9.22
C GLU A 559 -14.18 14.96 -9.29
N GLN A 560 -13.47 15.81 -10.05
CA GLN A 560 -13.93 17.16 -10.30
C GLN A 560 -15.26 17.16 -11.08
N LEU A 561 -15.37 16.32 -12.12
CA LEU A 561 -16.58 16.24 -12.94
C LEU A 561 -17.81 15.72 -12.15
N ALA A 562 -17.64 14.74 -11.26
CA ALA A 562 -18.75 14.23 -10.44
C ALA A 562 -19.32 15.29 -9.46
N ARG A 563 -18.46 16.15 -8.88
CA ARG A 563 -18.93 17.26 -8.02
C ARG A 563 -19.60 18.37 -8.80
N GLU A 564 -19.13 18.67 -10.01
CA GLU A 564 -19.73 19.69 -10.88
C GLU A 564 -21.11 19.26 -11.42
N GLU A 565 -21.29 17.96 -11.72
CA GLU A 565 -22.54 17.37 -12.20
C GLU A 565 -23.65 17.43 -11.13
N GLN A 566 -23.34 17.04 -9.89
CA GLN A 566 -24.30 17.01 -8.77
C GLN A 566 -24.81 18.41 -8.37
N VAL A 567 -24.01 19.46 -8.61
CA VAL A 567 -24.41 20.86 -8.41
C VAL A 567 -25.24 21.37 -9.61
N ARG A 568 -24.95 20.92 -10.84
CA ARG A 568 -25.70 21.30 -12.04
C ARG A 568 -27.15 20.82 -12.02
N GLU A 569 -27.43 19.59 -11.61
CA GLU A 569 -28.80 19.06 -11.58
C GLU A 569 -29.72 19.86 -10.64
N LYS A 570 -29.25 20.15 -9.42
CA LYS A 570 -30.00 20.96 -8.44
C LYS A 570 -30.27 22.38 -8.96
N ALA A 571 -29.32 22.99 -9.65
CA ALA A 571 -29.50 24.31 -10.25
C ALA A 571 -30.47 24.30 -11.45
N PHE A 572 -30.43 23.24 -12.27
CA PHE A 572 -31.27 23.12 -13.48
C PHE A 572 -32.76 22.90 -13.14
N ALA A 573 -33.04 22.02 -12.17
CA ALA A 573 -34.40 21.78 -11.69
C ALA A 573 -35.08 23.05 -11.15
N ALA A 574 -34.32 23.90 -10.43
CA ALA A 574 -34.82 25.18 -9.91
C ALA A 574 -35.07 26.25 -10.98
N LEU A 575 -34.43 26.14 -12.16
CA LEU A 575 -34.57 27.10 -13.27
C LEU A 575 -35.74 26.76 -14.20
N GLN A 576 -36.10 25.48 -14.36
CA GLN A 576 -37.25 25.07 -15.20
C GLN A 576 -38.61 25.47 -14.60
N ALA A 577 -38.70 25.73 -13.30
CA ALA A 577 -39.95 26.07 -12.61
C ALA A 577 -40.34 27.57 -12.63
N LEU A 578 -39.60 28.43 -13.35
CA LEU A 578 -39.78 29.88 -13.33
C LEU A 578 -40.45 30.43 -14.60
N ALA A 579 -41.38 31.38 -14.43
CA ALA A 579 -42.02 32.06 -15.55
C ALA A 579 -41.01 32.88 -16.38
N GLU A 580 -41.20 32.88 -17.70
CA GLU A 580 -40.26 33.39 -18.71
C GLU A 580 -39.80 34.86 -18.46
N LYS A 581 -40.70 35.70 -17.94
CA LYS A 581 -40.43 37.11 -17.61
C LYS A 581 -39.50 37.29 -16.41
N ASP A 582 -39.60 36.42 -15.40
CA ASP A 582 -38.76 36.48 -14.20
C ASP A 582 -37.43 35.76 -14.40
N LEU A 583 -37.43 34.69 -15.21
CA LEU A 583 -36.23 34.04 -15.73
C LEU A 583 -35.32 35.04 -16.45
N ARG A 584 -35.87 35.86 -17.35
CA ARG A 584 -35.10 36.90 -18.06
C ARG A 584 -34.54 37.99 -17.13
N LYS A 585 -35.30 38.45 -16.13
CA LYS A 585 -34.78 39.40 -15.13
C LYS A 585 -33.59 38.83 -14.37
N LYS A 586 -33.68 37.55 -13.95
CA LYS A 586 -32.59 36.85 -13.25
C LYS A 586 -31.36 36.69 -14.14
N LEU A 587 -31.51 36.29 -15.41
CA LEU A 587 -30.40 36.19 -16.36
C LEU A 587 -29.67 37.53 -16.54
N THR A 588 -30.44 38.62 -16.69
CA THR A 588 -29.88 39.98 -16.84
C THR A 588 -29.09 40.40 -15.59
N LEU A 589 -29.64 40.15 -14.39
CA LEU A 589 -28.96 40.39 -13.10
C LEU A 589 -27.65 39.60 -12.96
N VAL A 590 -27.64 38.31 -13.31
CA VAL A 590 -26.44 37.47 -13.29
C VAL A 590 -25.39 38.01 -14.26
N PHE A 591 -25.82 38.40 -15.48
CA PHE A 591 -24.92 38.97 -16.47
C PHE A 591 -24.31 40.28 -16.02
N ASP A 592 -25.11 41.21 -15.50
CA ASP A 592 -24.64 42.49 -14.99
C ASP A 592 -23.61 42.27 -13.88
N GLY A 593 -23.86 41.34 -12.96
CA GLY A 593 -22.89 40.93 -11.93
C GLY A 593 -21.57 40.42 -12.52
N CYS A 594 -21.61 39.50 -13.48
CA CYS A 594 -20.40 39.00 -14.15
C CYS A 594 -19.66 40.10 -14.93
N TYR A 595 -20.40 40.95 -15.64
CA TYR A 595 -19.86 42.03 -16.47
C TYR A 595 -19.20 43.12 -15.64
N ASP A 596 -19.86 43.56 -14.56
CA ASP A 596 -19.36 44.61 -13.68
C ASP A 596 -18.18 44.11 -12.84
N ALA A 597 -18.16 42.84 -12.42
CA ALA A 597 -16.98 42.20 -11.81
C ALA A 597 -15.78 42.15 -12.79
N ILE A 598 -16.02 41.74 -14.04
CA ILE A 598 -15.00 41.73 -15.11
C ILE A 598 -14.50 43.16 -15.44
N LEU A 599 -15.38 44.17 -15.37
CA LEU A 599 -14.96 45.57 -15.51
C LEU A 599 -14.17 46.09 -14.30
N ALA A 600 -14.47 45.64 -13.08
CA ALA A 600 -13.75 46.06 -11.88
C ALA A 600 -12.32 45.50 -11.83
N GLU A 601 -12.08 44.31 -12.38
CA GLU A 601 -10.74 43.71 -12.50
C GLU A 601 -9.80 44.50 -13.43
N THR A 602 -9.11 45.47 -12.83
CA THR A 602 -8.02 46.23 -13.45
C THR A 602 -6.71 45.90 -12.75
N ILE A 603 -5.69 45.51 -13.50
CA ILE A 603 -4.35 45.18 -13.00
C ILE A 603 -3.34 46.20 -13.53
N THR A 604 -2.55 46.80 -12.66
CA THR A 604 -1.47 47.71 -13.08
C THR A 604 -0.25 46.89 -13.53
N ARG A 605 -0.06 46.74 -14.84
CA ARG A 605 1.11 46.07 -15.43
C ARG A 605 2.04 47.13 -16.02
N ARG A 606 3.28 47.24 -15.51
CA ARG A 606 4.31 48.21 -15.94
C ARG A 606 3.80 49.67 -15.95
N GLY A 607 3.19 50.11 -14.85
CA GLY A 607 2.71 51.48 -14.69
C GLY A 607 1.46 51.85 -15.51
N LYS A 608 0.88 50.91 -16.27
CA LYS A 608 -0.39 51.09 -17.00
C LYS A 608 -1.44 50.12 -16.46
N SER A 609 -2.64 50.62 -16.18
CA SER A 609 -3.76 49.78 -15.75
C SER A 609 -4.39 49.09 -16.96
N VAL A 610 -4.49 47.76 -16.92
CA VAL A 610 -5.02 46.92 -18.01
C VAL A 610 -6.12 46.02 -17.43
N LYS A 611 -7.25 45.88 -18.14
CA LYS A 611 -8.38 45.04 -17.70
C LYS A 611 -8.02 43.56 -17.90
N ARG A 612 -8.23 42.72 -16.88
CA ARG A 612 -7.79 41.30 -16.90
C ARG A 612 -8.41 40.47 -18.03
N CYS A 613 -9.63 40.82 -18.44
CA CYS A 613 -10.45 40.12 -19.43
C CYS A 613 -10.76 40.99 -20.67
N GLN A 614 -9.80 41.82 -21.10
CA GLN A 614 -10.03 42.85 -22.13
C GLN A 614 -10.51 42.31 -23.49
N VAL A 615 -10.14 41.08 -23.87
CA VAL A 615 -10.54 40.44 -25.15
C VAL A 615 -12.06 40.29 -25.26
N PHE A 616 -12.73 39.89 -24.18
CA PHE A 616 -14.19 39.77 -24.15
C PHE A 616 -14.89 41.14 -24.08
N LEU A 617 -14.21 42.17 -23.56
CA LEU A 617 -14.75 43.52 -23.41
C LEU A 617 -14.64 44.37 -24.67
N THR A 618 -13.60 44.17 -25.49
CA THR A 618 -13.28 45.08 -26.61
C THR A 618 -12.94 44.26 -27.85
N LEU A 619 -13.75 44.41 -28.91
CA LEU A 619 -13.42 43.80 -30.19
C LEU A 619 -12.16 44.47 -30.80
N PRO A 620 -11.33 43.73 -31.55
CA PRO A 620 -10.17 44.28 -32.26
C PRO A 620 -10.57 45.42 -33.20
N LYS A 621 -9.65 46.33 -33.55
CA LYS A 621 -9.96 47.37 -34.54
C LYS A 621 -9.83 46.81 -35.95
N LYS A 622 -10.92 46.79 -36.74
CA LYS A 622 -10.97 46.19 -38.10
C LYS A 622 -9.93 46.74 -39.09
N ASN A 623 -9.36 47.92 -38.89
CA ASN A 623 -8.28 48.44 -39.73
C ASN A 623 -6.87 48.03 -39.29
N ILE A 624 -6.71 47.54 -38.05
CA ILE A 624 -5.46 46.97 -37.52
C ILE A 624 -5.48 45.44 -37.62
N TYR A 625 -6.68 44.85 -37.55
CA TYR A 625 -6.96 43.42 -37.70
C TYR A 625 -8.18 43.22 -38.62
N PRO A 626 -8.08 43.50 -39.94
CA PRO A 626 -9.19 43.28 -40.87
C PRO A 626 -9.56 41.80 -40.96
N ASP A 627 -8.54 40.95 -40.96
CA ASP A 627 -8.58 39.49 -41.03
C ASP A 627 -9.48 38.89 -39.94
N TYR A 628 -9.46 39.46 -38.72
CA TYR A 628 -10.36 39.06 -37.63
C TYR A 628 -11.84 39.18 -38.02
N TYR A 629 -12.19 40.20 -38.81
CA TYR A 629 -13.56 40.47 -39.27
C TYR A 629 -13.91 39.84 -40.62
N GLU A 630 -12.97 39.14 -41.25
CA GLU A 630 -13.22 38.26 -42.40
C GLU A 630 -13.39 36.80 -41.93
N LEU A 631 -12.58 36.39 -40.95
CA LEU A 631 -12.67 35.09 -40.27
C LEU A 631 -13.89 34.98 -39.35
N ILE A 632 -14.06 35.95 -38.44
CA ILE A 632 -15.17 35.94 -37.47
C ILE A 632 -16.35 36.72 -38.05
N LYS A 633 -17.26 35.99 -38.69
CA LYS A 633 -18.43 36.55 -39.41
C LYS A 633 -19.41 37.30 -38.51
N GLU A 634 -19.53 36.91 -37.23
CA GLU A 634 -20.42 37.56 -36.25
C GLU A 634 -19.67 37.98 -34.97
N PRO A 635 -18.86 39.05 -35.01
CA PRO A 635 -18.07 39.51 -33.87
C PRO A 635 -18.95 40.03 -32.73
N ILE A 636 -18.86 39.36 -31.59
CA ILE A 636 -19.64 39.64 -30.40
C ILE A 636 -18.72 39.82 -29.18
N SER A 637 -19.08 40.73 -28.30
CA SER A 637 -18.35 41.07 -27.08
C SER A 637 -19.32 41.24 -25.93
N MET A 638 -18.79 41.17 -24.70
CA MET A 638 -19.52 41.35 -23.45
C MET A 638 -20.44 42.59 -23.47
N PRO A 639 -20.01 43.79 -23.92
CA PRO A 639 -20.89 44.96 -23.98
C PRO A 639 -22.10 44.74 -24.91
N LYS A 640 -21.89 44.15 -26.10
CA LYS A 640 -23.00 43.85 -27.02
C LYS A 640 -23.99 42.82 -26.44
N ILE A 641 -23.50 41.83 -25.69
CA ILE A 641 -24.38 40.86 -25.02
C ILE A 641 -25.13 41.52 -23.85
N ARG A 642 -24.51 42.47 -23.14
CA ARG A 642 -25.18 43.33 -22.17
C ARG A 642 -26.36 44.04 -22.83
N ASP A 643 -26.09 44.75 -23.92
CA ASP A 643 -27.10 45.50 -24.67
C ASP A 643 -28.22 44.57 -25.18
N PHE A 644 -27.89 43.38 -25.70
CA PHE A 644 -28.90 42.40 -26.10
C PHE A 644 -29.74 41.87 -24.92
N SER A 645 -29.14 41.66 -23.74
CA SER A 645 -29.82 41.22 -22.50
C SER A 645 -30.86 42.22 -22.02
N HIS A 646 -30.49 43.50 -22.02
CA HIS A 646 -31.36 44.61 -21.63
C HIS A 646 -32.41 44.94 -22.71
N SER A 647 -32.08 44.84 -24.01
CA SER A 647 -33.03 44.98 -25.12
C SER A 647 -34.05 43.84 -25.20
N LYS A 648 -35.22 44.02 -25.84
CA LYS A 648 -36.22 42.93 -26.01
C LYS A 648 -35.86 41.88 -27.08
N LEU A 649 -34.59 41.75 -27.47
CA LEU A 649 -34.18 40.87 -28.56
C LEU A 649 -33.96 39.42 -28.14
N ILE A 650 -33.53 39.16 -26.90
CA ILE A 650 -33.45 37.78 -26.39
C ILE A 650 -34.79 37.34 -25.82
N ARG A 651 -35.30 36.22 -26.31
CA ARG A 651 -36.62 35.65 -26.02
C ARG A 651 -36.55 34.38 -25.18
N SER A 652 -35.45 33.62 -25.21
CA SER A 652 -35.29 32.37 -24.45
C SER A 652 -33.93 32.21 -23.75
N THR A 653 -33.85 31.29 -22.78
CA THR A 653 -32.58 30.83 -22.16
C THR A 653 -31.61 30.21 -23.16
N ALA A 654 -32.12 29.52 -24.19
CA ALA A 654 -31.31 28.88 -25.21
C ALA A 654 -30.60 29.93 -26.08
N GLU A 655 -31.32 30.96 -26.53
CA GLU A 655 -30.72 32.12 -27.21
C GLU A 655 -29.70 32.83 -26.32
N TYR A 656 -30.01 32.98 -25.03
CA TYR A 656 -29.12 33.61 -24.05
C TYR A 656 -27.77 32.87 -23.92
N SER A 657 -27.83 31.54 -23.74
CA SER A 657 -26.66 30.67 -23.65
C SER A 657 -25.86 30.66 -24.95
N ALA A 658 -26.55 30.65 -26.10
CA ALA A 658 -25.90 30.68 -27.41
C ALA A 658 -25.04 31.93 -27.64
N LEU A 659 -25.43 33.10 -27.12
CA LEU A 659 -24.62 34.32 -27.21
C LEU A 659 -23.33 34.23 -26.38
N TRP A 660 -23.40 33.69 -25.16
CA TRP A 660 -22.23 33.45 -24.30
C TRP A 660 -21.25 32.46 -24.93
N HIS A 661 -21.76 31.31 -25.39
CA HIS A 661 -20.94 30.33 -26.09
C HIS A 661 -20.31 30.93 -27.35
N ARG A 662 -21.07 31.68 -28.16
CA ARG A 662 -20.54 32.39 -29.34
C ARG A 662 -19.44 33.37 -28.98
N MET A 663 -19.56 34.10 -27.87
CA MET A 663 -18.51 35.01 -27.41
C MET A 663 -17.23 34.28 -26.97
N PHE A 664 -17.33 33.24 -26.15
CA PHE A 664 -16.19 32.42 -25.74
C PHE A 664 -15.56 31.63 -26.91
N THR A 665 -16.31 31.43 -28.00
CA THR A 665 -15.79 30.82 -29.24
C THR A 665 -15.11 31.85 -30.15
N ASN A 666 -15.50 33.13 -30.06
CA ASN A 666 -15.00 34.22 -30.91
C ASN A 666 -13.76 34.95 -30.33
N ALA A 667 -13.40 34.69 -29.07
CA ALA A 667 -12.38 35.42 -28.31
C ALA A 667 -11.33 34.46 -27.76
#